data_AF-A0A355GDR9-F1
#
_entry.id   AF-A0A355GDR9-F1
#
_cell.length_a   1.000
_cell.length_b   1.000
_cell.length_c   1.000
_cell.angle_alpha   90.00
_cell.angle_beta   90.00
_cell.angle_gamma   90.00
#
_symmetry.space_group_name_H-M   'P 1'
#
loop_
_entity.id
_entity.type
_entity.pdbx_description
1 polymer ?
#
loop_
_entity_poly.entity_id
_entity_poly.type
_entity_poly.pdbx_seq_one_letter_code
_entity_poly.pdbx_strand_id
1 'polypeptide(L)'
;MKNVIHVLLSVVVWSLVSTICAEESETVQNLLQNPQFGLRNSADPEPGRSILCWNTDRWGDVMRGNRDEKLKPKPFSNVVEILPGKRIWQFATLPELELKSGDTVSLSVNGYQEQSGALQTRLCLMLIESSEGQWSPADFGMPDKRTFAKHGRGELVRSSQLETSSQETEKEFELQLNGLKIDPRFKEQLESDASFRNVVGVLVEFVNNSDKRVWVNSPALVKGETAAKTAPTTSRALPDLYQKIPRTMQKLTTGKPISILTLGSSIDRGSANPRLYFYNEDPASPHYKEPLIEARPGNPEVMKRLIAERLGRPDLQDYVGWSQHYFMCTGRLRRELLRKFHYPVDRMLLNVMACDGSSIGESHSGFKAYAELDLPPNPNDNGHPAGKTWLELYPYGSWHKRFPGFYPNAKYSGPDLVIFGHGHNEHIDRPDEIAAYEGAIRWFQRHYPGVEFVSCMWIRDKGHPNSMTEPMQKLCEYYGIPFVDMGQLIFDLKKTSNYFAMAPDGGHPAAGSHYLWFKQLEQVFEIPYSGPYLSAINSADYIPSGISQKQLPVRMNVFARNWEGEMVRFEKDSPRIVDGRMMILEDAAFNLWADNKQEMMRLLIDGQPVENAGHGRHSFTVPNLRNSTFVHGRLARGDRHIIEIPNSSARLIAVDCKVGLNRRFYGVDAKGWQGASTVQEFQSKWGAPYEEQAFQLQPGETLEIDVEADELSIVWLDDSAGGTLVAEVDGKLAWSQPTNQPFTDSQDRTHFIENRRGVLGLPFGKHRIRLQAAGESVRVIGVFGYDGR
;
A
#
# COMPACT_ATOMS: atom_id res chain seq x y z
N MET A 1 -41.80 42.07 -55.72
CA MET A 1 -41.02 41.77 -54.49
C MET A 1 -41.54 40.60 -53.64
N LYS A 2 -42.60 39.87 -54.03
CA LYS A 2 -43.08 38.69 -53.26
C LYS A 2 -42.51 37.33 -53.70
N ASN A 3 -41.97 37.21 -54.91
CA ASN A 3 -41.50 35.92 -55.44
C ASN A 3 -40.00 35.64 -55.22
N VAL A 4 -39.21 36.63 -54.77
CA VAL A 4 -37.76 36.44 -54.49
C VAL A 4 -37.54 35.91 -53.07
N ILE A 5 -38.47 36.17 -52.15
CA ILE A 5 -38.34 35.78 -50.73
C ILE A 5 -38.62 34.29 -50.51
N HIS A 6 -39.47 33.65 -51.33
CA HIS A 6 -39.76 32.21 -51.18
C HIS A 6 -38.66 31.29 -51.72
N VAL A 7 -37.88 31.74 -52.71
CA VAL A 7 -36.74 30.96 -53.24
C VAL A 7 -35.52 31.05 -52.33
N LEU A 8 -35.30 32.20 -51.67
CA LEU A 8 -34.22 32.35 -50.68
C LEU A 8 -34.51 31.59 -49.37
N LEU A 9 -35.77 31.49 -48.92
CA LEU A 9 -36.10 30.68 -47.75
C LEU A 9 -35.99 29.17 -47.99
N SER A 10 -36.25 28.68 -49.19
CA SER A 10 -36.19 27.23 -49.49
C SER A 10 -34.75 26.72 -49.61
N VAL A 11 -33.81 27.52 -50.13
CA VAL A 11 -32.38 27.14 -50.22
C VAL A 11 -31.68 27.20 -48.85
N VAL A 12 -32.06 28.15 -47.98
CA VAL A 12 -31.51 28.24 -46.63
C VAL A 12 -32.07 27.14 -45.71
N VAL A 13 -33.36 26.79 -45.84
CA VAL A 13 -33.96 25.70 -45.05
C VAL A 13 -33.43 24.33 -45.47
N TRP A 14 -33.15 24.09 -46.75
CA TRP A 14 -32.52 22.82 -47.18
C TRP A 14 -31.04 22.70 -46.78
N SER A 15 -30.32 23.82 -46.67
CA SER A 15 -28.94 23.83 -46.17
C SER A 15 -28.89 23.62 -44.64
N LEU A 16 -29.85 24.15 -43.89
CA LEU A 16 -29.95 23.92 -42.45
C LEU A 16 -30.47 22.52 -42.09
N VAL A 17 -31.37 21.93 -42.87
CA VAL A 17 -31.86 20.55 -42.61
C VAL A 17 -30.81 19.49 -43.00
N SER A 18 -29.93 19.77 -43.97
CA SER A 18 -28.81 18.87 -44.30
C SER A 18 -27.67 18.92 -43.27
N THR A 19 -27.66 19.91 -42.37
CA THR A 19 -26.65 20.06 -41.31
C THR A 19 -27.14 19.59 -39.93
N ILE A 20 -28.42 19.20 -39.80
CA ILE A 20 -29.05 18.76 -38.54
C ILE A 20 -29.44 17.25 -38.57
N CYS A 21 -29.13 16.54 -39.67
CA CYS A 21 -29.19 15.08 -39.74
C CYS A 21 -27.80 14.44 -39.95
N ALA A 22 -26.73 15.10 -39.51
CA ALA A 22 -25.63 14.31 -38.95
C ALA A 22 -26.14 13.91 -37.57
N GLU A 23 -26.67 12.69 -37.44
CA GLU A 23 -26.56 12.00 -36.15
C GLU A 23 -25.14 12.29 -35.66
N GLU A 24 -25.00 12.93 -34.50
CA GLU A 24 -23.78 12.77 -33.71
C GLU A 24 -23.67 11.28 -33.50
N SER A 25 -23.07 10.59 -34.47
CA SER A 25 -22.66 9.21 -34.35
C SER A 25 -21.64 9.29 -33.23
N GLU A 26 -22.09 9.03 -32.00
CA GLU A 26 -21.21 8.92 -30.85
C GLU A 26 -20.02 8.11 -31.32
N THR A 27 -18.84 8.73 -31.31
CA THR A 27 -17.64 8.10 -31.82
C THR A 27 -17.45 6.81 -31.05
N VAL A 28 -17.65 5.67 -31.74
CA VAL A 28 -17.58 4.35 -31.12
C VAL A 28 -16.16 4.17 -30.58
N GLN A 29 -16.02 4.16 -29.25
CA GLN A 29 -14.75 3.96 -28.56
C GLN A 29 -14.46 2.46 -28.42
N ASN A 30 -13.21 2.06 -28.62
CA ASN A 30 -12.75 0.72 -28.26
C ASN A 30 -12.57 0.63 -26.74
N LEU A 31 -13.31 -0.26 -26.09
CA LEU A 31 -13.25 -0.51 -24.66
C LEU A 31 -11.94 -1.21 -24.23
N LEU A 32 -11.21 -1.82 -25.17
CA LEU A 32 -9.88 -2.39 -24.92
C LEU A 32 -8.83 -1.30 -24.76
N GLN A 33 -7.88 -1.53 -23.86
CA GLN A 33 -6.61 -0.80 -23.81
C GLN A 33 -5.61 -1.41 -24.78
N ASN A 34 -4.81 -0.56 -25.42
CA ASN A 34 -3.76 -0.97 -26.35
C ASN A 34 -4.23 -1.97 -27.45
N PRO A 35 -5.35 -1.73 -28.16
CA PRO A 35 -5.79 -2.61 -29.25
C PRO A 35 -4.82 -2.64 -30.45
N GLN A 36 -3.92 -1.67 -30.54
CA GLN A 36 -2.83 -1.64 -31.52
C GLN A 36 -1.69 -2.61 -31.19
N PHE A 37 -1.75 -3.32 -30.06
CA PHE A 37 -0.70 -4.21 -29.57
C PHE A 37 0.67 -3.53 -29.49
N GLY A 38 0.71 -2.32 -28.93
CA GLY A 38 1.92 -1.64 -28.51
C GLY A 38 2.71 -2.50 -27.51
N LEU A 39 4.03 -2.41 -27.58
CA LEU A 39 4.92 -3.27 -26.80
C LEU A 39 5.25 -2.65 -25.45
N ARG A 40 5.64 -3.50 -24.51
CA ARG A 40 6.17 -3.11 -23.21
C ARG A 40 7.70 -3.04 -23.24
N ASN A 41 8.28 -2.14 -22.45
CA ASN A 41 9.68 -2.23 -22.06
C ASN A 41 9.89 -3.37 -21.02
N SER A 42 10.90 -4.21 -21.20
CA SER A 42 11.23 -5.34 -20.31
C SER A 42 12.73 -5.45 -20.05
N ALA A 43 13.12 -6.21 -19.02
CA ALA A 43 14.52 -6.51 -18.73
C ALA A 43 15.20 -7.36 -19.82
N ASP A 44 14.42 -8.10 -20.60
CA ASP A 44 14.91 -8.89 -21.72
C ASP A 44 15.34 -7.99 -22.89
N PRO A 45 16.54 -8.18 -23.47
CA PRO A 45 16.99 -7.45 -24.65
C PRO A 45 16.20 -7.81 -25.92
N GLU A 46 15.46 -8.93 -25.96
CA GLU A 46 14.60 -9.29 -27.09
C GLU A 46 13.21 -8.62 -26.98
N PRO A 47 12.93 -7.55 -27.75
CA PRO A 47 11.62 -6.90 -27.71
C PRO A 47 10.55 -7.79 -28.33
N GLY A 48 9.28 -7.52 -27.99
CA GLY A 48 8.13 -8.11 -28.68
C GLY A 48 7.54 -9.36 -28.05
N ARG A 49 8.08 -9.84 -26.92
CA ARG A 49 7.55 -11.01 -26.18
C ARG A 49 6.54 -10.65 -25.07
N SER A 50 6.25 -9.36 -24.92
CA SER A 50 5.31 -8.80 -23.94
C SER A 50 4.58 -7.60 -24.53
N ILE A 51 3.25 -7.67 -24.46
CA ILE A 51 2.34 -6.69 -25.04
C ILE A 51 1.76 -5.83 -23.89
N LEU A 52 1.80 -4.51 -24.03
CA LEU A 52 1.32 -3.58 -23.01
C LEU A 52 -0.18 -3.78 -22.74
N CYS A 53 -0.65 -3.75 -21.50
CA CYS A 53 -2.04 -3.98 -21.08
C CYS A 53 -2.65 -5.35 -21.45
N TRP A 54 -1.88 -6.28 -22.01
CA TRP A 54 -2.33 -7.65 -22.30
C TRP A 54 -1.56 -8.66 -21.46
N ASN A 55 -2.25 -9.69 -21.00
CA ASN A 55 -1.70 -10.76 -20.18
C ASN A 55 -1.55 -12.05 -21.00
N THR A 56 -0.51 -12.82 -20.68
CA THR A 56 -0.20 -14.19 -21.16
C THR A 56 -0.03 -15.19 -20.01
N ASP A 57 0.04 -16.49 -20.23
CA ASP A 57 0.29 -17.42 -19.11
C ASP A 57 1.77 -17.40 -18.67
N ARG A 58 2.69 -17.21 -19.61
CA ARG A 58 4.14 -17.12 -19.41
C ARG A 58 4.77 -16.05 -20.30
N TRP A 59 5.99 -15.65 -19.95
CA TRP A 59 6.81 -14.82 -20.83
C TRP A 59 7.08 -15.56 -22.14
N GLY A 60 6.97 -14.86 -23.27
CA GLY A 60 7.25 -15.42 -24.59
C GLY A 60 6.16 -16.34 -25.17
N ASP A 61 5.01 -16.48 -24.50
CA ASP A 61 3.84 -17.17 -25.06
C ASP A 61 3.26 -16.47 -26.30
N VAL A 62 3.62 -15.20 -26.49
CA VAL A 62 3.34 -14.40 -27.68
C VAL A 62 4.61 -13.74 -28.18
N MET A 63 4.60 -13.38 -29.46
CA MET A 63 5.68 -12.63 -30.10
C MET A 63 5.08 -11.52 -30.99
N ARG A 64 5.88 -10.49 -31.26
CA ARG A 64 5.54 -9.50 -32.28
C ARG A 64 5.62 -10.18 -33.64
N GLY A 65 4.52 -10.18 -34.39
CA GLY A 65 4.51 -10.62 -35.77
C GLY A 65 5.16 -9.60 -36.72
N ASN A 66 5.81 -10.09 -37.77
CA ASN A 66 6.33 -9.24 -38.85
C ASN A 66 5.18 -8.65 -39.67
N ARG A 67 5.23 -7.34 -39.93
CA ARG A 67 4.18 -6.62 -40.70
C ARG A 67 4.05 -7.10 -42.15
N ASP A 68 5.07 -7.77 -42.68
CA ASP A 68 5.17 -8.14 -44.10
C ASP A 68 4.85 -9.63 -44.39
N GLU A 69 4.57 -10.46 -43.38
CA GLU A 69 4.47 -11.91 -43.60
C GLU A 69 3.05 -12.41 -43.95
N LYS A 70 2.00 -12.03 -43.21
CA LYS A 70 0.70 -12.76 -43.28
C LYS A 70 -0.58 -11.93 -43.06
N LEU A 71 -0.51 -10.86 -42.26
CA LEU A 71 -1.64 -9.94 -42.01
C LEU A 71 -1.26 -8.54 -42.48
N LYS A 72 -2.22 -7.77 -43.01
CA LYS A 72 -2.01 -6.35 -43.35
C LYS A 72 -2.58 -5.46 -42.24
N PRO A 73 -1.82 -5.21 -41.14
CA PRO A 73 -2.30 -4.36 -40.06
C PRO A 73 -2.57 -2.94 -40.56
N LYS A 74 -3.50 -2.25 -39.89
CA LYS A 74 -3.68 -0.81 -40.09
C LYS A 74 -2.36 -0.05 -39.83
N PRO A 75 -2.19 1.15 -40.43
CA PRO A 75 -1.06 2.01 -40.10
C PRO A 75 -0.94 2.15 -38.57
N PHE A 76 0.27 1.97 -38.05
CA PHE A 76 0.60 2.05 -36.62
C PHE A 76 0.09 0.93 -35.69
N SER A 77 -0.61 -0.10 -36.19
CA SER A 77 -0.89 -1.32 -35.39
C SER A 77 0.19 -2.40 -35.58
N ASN A 78 0.40 -3.21 -34.54
CA ASN A 78 1.25 -4.40 -34.60
C ASN A 78 0.39 -5.65 -34.81
N VAL A 79 1.04 -6.70 -35.30
CA VAL A 79 0.51 -8.06 -35.32
C VAL A 79 1.10 -8.81 -34.13
N VAL A 80 0.30 -9.66 -33.48
CA VAL A 80 0.76 -10.53 -32.41
C VAL A 80 0.64 -11.97 -32.87
N GLU A 81 1.76 -12.70 -32.84
CA GLU A 81 1.78 -14.15 -32.98
C GLU A 81 1.48 -14.79 -31.61
N ILE A 82 0.51 -15.70 -31.57
CA ILE A 82 0.18 -16.48 -30.39
C ILE A 82 0.74 -17.89 -30.61
N LEU A 83 1.67 -18.32 -29.76
CA LEU A 83 2.33 -19.61 -29.93
C LEU A 83 1.35 -20.78 -29.74
N PRO A 84 1.66 -21.96 -30.30
CA PRO A 84 0.87 -23.18 -30.10
C PRO A 84 0.48 -23.46 -28.65
N GLY A 85 -0.81 -23.72 -28.41
CA GLY A 85 -1.37 -23.99 -27.09
C GLY A 85 -1.37 -22.78 -26.13
N LYS A 86 -1.09 -21.58 -26.61
CA LYS A 86 -1.01 -20.36 -25.79
C LYS A 86 -2.19 -19.43 -26.00
N ARG A 87 -2.27 -18.41 -25.14
CA ARG A 87 -3.28 -17.36 -25.21
C ARG A 87 -2.74 -16.01 -24.80
N ILE A 88 -3.48 -14.99 -25.21
CA ILE A 88 -3.35 -13.61 -24.78
C ILE A 88 -4.73 -13.08 -24.40
N TRP A 89 -4.83 -12.29 -23.33
CA TRP A 89 -6.11 -11.79 -22.84
C TRP A 89 -6.02 -10.40 -22.21
N GLN A 90 -7.18 -9.75 -22.13
CA GLN A 90 -7.38 -8.55 -21.34
C GLN A 90 -8.64 -8.71 -20.49
N PHE A 91 -8.51 -8.41 -19.20
CA PHE A 91 -9.62 -8.33 -18.25
C PHE A 91 -9.78 -6.88 -17.83
N ALA A 92 -11.01 -6.39 -17.78
CA ALA A 92 -11.35 -5.09 -17.22
C ALA A 92 -12.65 -5.20 -16.42
N THR A 93 -12.73 -4.45 -15.32
CA THR A 93 -13.93 -4.43 -14.49
C THR A 93 -15.06 -3.66 -15.16
N LEU A 94 -16.32 -3.92 -14.78
CA LEU A 94 -17.46 -3.18 -15.36
C LEU A 94 -17.33 -1.65 -15.16
N PRO A 95 -16.91 -1.14 -13.98
CA PRO A 95 -16.71 0.30 -13.80
C PRO A 95 -15.63 0.88 -14.70
N GLU A 96 -14.51 0.17 -14.91
CA GLU A 96 -13.45 0.61 -15.85
C GLU A 96 -13.91 0.69 -17.31
N LEU A 97 -14.94 -0.07 -17.67
CA LEU A 97 -15.53 -0.10 -19.02
C LEU A 97 -16.78 0.79 -19.13
N GLU A 98 -17.17 1.46 -18.04
CA GLU A 98 -18.43 2.23 -17.94
C GLU A 98 -19.68 1.41 -18.30
N LEU A 99 -19.64 0.10 -18.05
CA LEU A 99 -20.73 -0.82 -18.36
C LEU A 99 -21.68 -0.98 -17.16
N LYS A 100 -22.98 -1.01 -17.46
CA LYS A 100 -24.07 -1.14 -16.50
C LYS A 100 -24.89 -2.40 -16.77
N SER A 101 -25.74 -2.77 -15.81
CA SER A 101 -26.71 -3.84 -15.99
C SER A 101 -27.58 -3.59 -17.23
N GLY A 102 -27.70 -4.61 -18.08
CA GLY A 102 -28.48 -4.55 -19.32
C GLY A 102 -27.72 -4.04 -20.53
N ASP A 103 -26.53 -3.47 -20.36
CA ASP A 103 -25.65 -3.14 -21.49
C ASP A 103 -25.24 -4.41 -22.24
N THR A 104 -24.79 -4.22 -23.48
CA THR A 104 -24.32 -5.30 -24.34
C THR A 104 -22.97 -4.92 -24.92
N VAL A 105 -22.07 -5.89 -25.09
CA VAL A 105 -20.77 -5.69 -25.74
C VAL A 105 -20.54 -6.69 -26.87
N SER A 106 -19.83 -6.23 -27.89
CA SER A 106 -19.48 -7.03 -29.06
C SER A 106 -18.00 -6.86 -29.39
N LEU A 107 -17.38 -7.93 -29.87
CA LEU A 107 -15.95 -8.01 -30.15
C LEU A 107 -15.71 -8.34 -31.62
N SER A 108 -14.78 -7.65 -32.26
CA SER A 108 -14.15 -8.11 -33.52
C SER A 108 -12.65 -8.21 -33.40
N VAL A 109 -12.02 -9.05 -34.24
CA VAL A 109 -10.57 -9.17 -34.37
C VAL A 109 -10.20 -9.72 -35.75
N ASN A 110 -9.10 -9.24 -36.33
CA ASN A 110 -8.55 -9.84 -37.54
C ASN A 110 -7.58 -10.95 -37.18
N GLY A 111 -7.66 -12.05 -37.91
CA GLY A 111 -6.85 -13.24 -37.69
C GLY A 111 -6.23 -13.79 -38.97
N TYR A 112 -5.13 -14.51 -38.78
CA TYR A 112 -4.55 -15.41 -39.76
C TYR A 112 -4.16 -16.71 -39.05
N GLN A 113 -4.37 -17.84 -39.73
CA GLN A 113 -3.98 -19.15 -39.21
C GLN A 113 -3.55 -20.09 -40.34
N GLU A 114 -2.64 -21.01 -40.02
CA GLU A 114 -2.18 -22.07 -40.95
C GLU A 114 -3.03 -23.35 -40.85
N GLN A 115 -3.83 -23.48 -39.79
CA GLN A 115 -4.72 -24.62 -39.57
C GLN A 115 -6.13 -24.12 -39.29
N SER A 116 -7.10 -24.80 -39.88
CA SER A 116 -8.52 -24.48 -39.72
C SER A 116 -8.94 -24.59 -38.25
N GLY A 117 -9.67 -23.59 -37.74
CA GLY A 117 -10.12 -23.52 -36.36
C GLY A 117 -9.03 -23.28 -35.31
N ALA A 118 -7.79 -22.96 -35.71
CA ALA A 118 -6.67 -22.79 -34.77
C ALA A 118 -6.82 -21.58 -33.84
N LEU A 119 -7.24 -20.44 -34.38
CA LEU A 119 -7.55 -19.24 -33.61
C LEU A 119 -8.97 -19.32 -33.06
N GLN A 120 -9.07 -19.33 -31.72
CA GLN A 120 -10.32 -19.14 -31.02
C GLN A 120 -10.38 -17.76 -30.36
N THR A 121 -11.45 -17.04 -30.66
CA THR A 121 -11.77 -15.77 -30.00
C THR A 121 -12.88 -16.01 -28.99
N ARG A 122 -12.67 -15.54 -27.76
CA ARG A 122 -13.61 -15.72 -26.64
C ARG A 122 -13.94 -14.40 -25.97
N LEU A 123 -15.21 -14.25 -25.61
CA LEU A 123 -15.74 -13.11 -24.89
C LEU A 123 -16.68 -13.62 -23.79
N CYS A 124 -16.35 -13.34 -22.52
CA CYS A 124 -17.18 -13.79 -21.39
C CYS A 124 -17.23 -12.76 -20.26
N LEU A 125 -18.22 -12.94 -19.38
CA LEU A 125 -18.28 -12.22 -18.12
C LEU A 125 -17.41 -12.93 -17.08
N MET A 126 -16.83 -12.14 -16.20
CA MET A 126 -16.15 -12.61 -15.00
C MET A 126 -17.03 -12.34 -13.79
N LEU A 127 -17.15 -13.35 -12.93
CA LEU A 127 -18.06 -13.37 -11.80
C LEU A 127 -17.33 -13.74 -10.52
N ILE A 128 -17.90 -13.34 -9.39
CA ILE A 128 -17.57 -13.94 -8.10
C ILE A 128 -18.53 -15.11 -7.86
N GLU A 129 -17.97 -16.23 -7.43
CA GLU A 129 -18.74 -17.46 -7.19
C GLU A 129 -19.85 -17.25 -6.16
N SER A 130 -20.99 -17.88 -6.39
CA SER A 130 -22.08 -18.03 -5.44
C SER A 130 -22.78 -19.37 -5.72
N SER A 131 -22.94 -20.19 -4.69
CA SER A 131 -23.70 -21.45 -4.76
C SER A 131 -24.56 -21.62 -3.51
N GLU A 132 -25.52 -22.52 -3.57
CA GLU A 132 -26.50 -22.68 -2.50
C GLU A 132 -25.89 -23.31 -1.23
N GLY A 133 -26.24 -22.72 -0.09
CA GLY A 133 -25.94 -23.25 1.24
C GLY A 133 -24.62 -22.79 1.84
N GLN A 134 -24.16 -23.55 2.82
CA GLN A 134 -22.98 -23.23 3.64
C GLN A 134 -21.94 -24.35 3.50
N TRP A 135 -20.70 -24.08 3.91
CA TRP A 135 -19.63 -25.06 3.93
C TRP A 135 -18.64 -24.80 5.06
N SER A 136 -17.91 -25.82 5.50
CA SER A 136 -16.77 -25.67 6.40
C SER A 136 -15.50 -26.19 5.75
N PRO A 137 -14.34 -25.50 5.89
CA PRO A 137 -13.06 -26.07 5.49
C PRO A 137 -12.75 -27.41 6.17
N ALA A 138 -13.28 -27.66 7.37
CA ALA A 138 -13.14 -28.92 8.08
C ALA A 138 -13.75 -30.13 7.33
N ASP A 139 -14.78 -29.91 6.50
CA ASP A 139 -15.39 -30.95 5.67
C ASP A 139 -14.39 -31.53 4.65
N PHE A 140 -13.31 -30.79 4.37
CA PHE A 140 -12.24 -31.14 3.43
C PHE A 140 -10.90 -31.43 4.14
N GLY A 141 -10.92 -31.62 5.46
CA GLY A 141 -9.72 -31.90 6.26
C GLY A 141 -8.86 -30.68 6.59
N MET A 142 -9.35 -29.45 6.38
CA MET A 142 -8.66 -28.23 6.79
C MET A 142 -8.93 -27.93 8.28
N PRO A 143 -8.05 -27.22 9.00
CA PRO A 143 -8.20 -27.01 10.44
C PRO A 143 -9.21 -25.92 10.83
N ASP A 144 -9.65 -25.07 9.89
CA ASP A 144 -10.67 -24.07 10.17
C ASP A 144 -12.05 -24.73 10.28
N LYS A 145 -12.62 -24.69 11.49
CA LYS A 145 -13.89 -25.36 11.83
C LYS A 145 -15.11 -24.44 11.71
N ARG A 146 -14.91 -23.18 11.30
CA ARG A 146 -16.01 -22.24 11.10
C ARG A 146 -16.81 -22.63 9.86
N THR A 147 -18.05 -22.14 9.80
CA THR A 147 -18.97 -22.33 8.69
C THR A 147 -19.12 -21.01 7.96
N PHE A 148 -19.12 -21.06 6.62
CA PHE A 148 -19.19 -19.89 5.75
C PHE A 148 -20.23 -20.10 4.66
N ALA A 149 -20.79 -19.00 4.15
CA ALA A 149 -21.60 -19.05 2.95
C ALA A 149 -20.76 -19.53 1.77
N LYS A 150 -21.36 -20.24 0.81
CA LYS A 150 -20.68 -20.61 -0.44
C LYS A 150 -20.67 -19.44 -1.41
N HIS A 151 -20.06 -18.35 -0.96
CA HIS A 151 -19.78 -17.13 -1.71
C HIS A 151 -18.26 -17.00 -1.87
N GLY A 152 -17.82 -16.52 -3.03
CA GLY A 152 -16.44 -16.05 -3.23
C GLY A 152 -15.36 -17.11 -3.01
N ARG A 153 -15.67 -18.41 -3.19
CA ARG A 153 -14.67 -19.48 -3.05
C ARG A 153 -13.69 -19.42 -4.22
N GLY A 154 -12.40 -19.28 -3.90
CA GLY A 154 -11.33 -19.26 -4.90
C GLY A 154 -11.34 -18.07 -5.86
N GLU A 155 -10.85 -18.29 -7.08
CA GLU A 155 -10.69 -17.28 -8.12
C GLU A 155 -12.03 -16.85 -8.75
N LEU A 156 -11.99 -15.83 -9.60
CA LEU A 156 -13.15 -15.42 -10.39
C LEU A 156 -13.64 -16.55 -11.31
N VAL A 157 -14.96 -16.68 -11.44
CA VAL A 157 -15.65 -17.64 -12.30
C VAL A 157 -15.92 -17.03 -13.66
N ARG A 158 -15.80 -17.83 -14.72
CA ARG A 158 -16.18 -17.44 -16.08
C ARG A 158 -17.64 -17.80 -16.32
N SER A 159 -18.43 -16.88 -16.90
CA SER A 159 -19.76 -17.25 -17.41
C SER A 159 -19.65 -18.17 -18.62
N SER A 160 -20.79 -18.67 -19.10
CA SER A 160 -20.91 -19.10 -20.49
C SER A 160 -20.33 -18.01 -21.40
N GLN A 161 -19.42 -18.42 -22.29
CA GLN A 161 -18.69 -17.53 -23.17
C GLN A 161 -19.31 -17.53 -24.56
N LEU A 162 -19.22 -16.39 -25.26
CA LEU A 162 -19.32 -16.38 -26.71
C LEU A 162 -17.96 -16.81 -27.26
N GLU A 163 -17.98 -17.75 -28.20
CA GLU A 163 -16.77 -18.27 -28.85
C GLU A 163 -16.99 -18.40 -30.35
N THR A 164 -15.96 -18.08 -31.12
CA THR A 164 -15.95 -18.28 -32.57
C THR A 164 -14.55 -18.64 -33.05
N SER A 165 -14.48 -19.30 -34.19
CA SER A 165 -13.24 -19.62 -34.90
C SER A 165 -13.49 -19.58 -36.40
N SER A 166 -12.45 -19.30 -37.17
CA SER A 166 -12.54 -19.31 -38.63
C SER A 166 -12.19 -20.70 -39.17
N GLN A 167 -12.85 -21.11 -40.24
CA GLN A 167 -12.40 -22.29 -41.01
C GLN A 167 -11.36 -21.92 -42.06
N GLU A 168 -11.15 -20.62 -42.29
CA GLU A 168 -10.25 -20.11 -43.31
C GLU A 168 -8.78 -20.36 -42.95
N THR A 169 -7.99 -20.75 -43.93
CA THR A 169 -6.56 -21.04 -43.76
C THR A 169 -5.75 -20.23 -44.77
N GLU A 170 -4.53 -19.88 -44.37
CA GLU A 170 -3.55 -19.18 -45.20
C GLU A 170 -4.01 -17.83 -45.80
N LYS A 171 -5.07 -17.24 -45.24
CA LYS A 171 -5.56 -15.91 -45.60
C LYS A 171 -6.07 -15.14 -44.38
N GLU A 172 -6.12 -13.82 -44.50
CA GLU A 172 -6.71 -12.94 -43.49
C GLU A 172 -8.23 -13.12 -43.41
N PHE A 173 -8.77 -13.11 -42.20
CA PHE A 173 -10.20 -13.16 -41.91
C PHE A 173 -10.53 -12.28 -40.71
N GLU A 174 -11.80 -11.93 -40.55
CA GLU A 174 -12.33 -11.26 -39.36
C GLU A 174 -13.20 -12.23 -38.57
N LEU A 175 -13.04 -12.24 -37.25
CA LEU A 175 -13.93 -12.91 -36.31
C LEU A 175 -14.78 -11.87 -35.59
N GLN A 176 -16.07 -12.15 -35.43
CA GLN A 176 -17.01 -11.30 -34.71
C GLN A 176 -17.78 -12.12 -33.66
N LEU A 177 -17.90 -11.57 -32.46
CA LEU A 177 -18.78 -12.03 -31.39
C LEU A 177 -19.74 -10.90 -31.06
N ASN A 178 -21.03 -11.16 -31.23
CA ASN A 178 -22.07 -10.14 -31.10
C ASN A 178 -22.88 -10.39 -29.84
N GLY A 179 -23.17 -9.32 -29.11
CA GLY A 179 -24.31 -9.34 -28.21
C GLY A 179 -24.09 -9.92 -26.80
N LEU A 180 -22.86 -9.91 -26.23
CA LEU A 180 -22.68 -10.36 -24.85
C LEU A 180 -23.37 -9.39 -23.88
N LYS A 181 -24.49 -9.81 -23.29
CA LYS A 181 -25.27 -9.01 -22.34
C LYS A 181 -24.65 -9.01 -20.95
N ILE A 182 -24.57 -7.83 -20.33
CA ILE A 182 -24.19 -7.65 -18.92
C ILE A 182 -25.42 -7.94 -18.05
N ASP A 183 -25.47 -9.12 -17.43
CA ASP A 183 -26.66 -9.66 -16.77
C ASP A 183 -26.45 -10.00 -15.28
N PRO A 184 -26.13 -9.01 -14.43
CA PRO A 184 -26.00 -9.25 -12.99
C PRO A 184 -27.35 -9.70 -12.40
N ARG A 185 -27.29 -10.69 -11.51
CA ARG A 185 -28.45 -11.18 -10.75
C ARG A 185 -27.99 -11.38 -9.33
N PHE A 186 -28.37 -10.53 -8.40
CA PHE A 186 -27.92 -10.70 -7.02
C PHE A 186 -28.87 -9.98 -6.07
N LYS A 187 -28.71 -10.27 -4.79
CA LYS A 187 -29.29 -9.51 -3.69
C LYS A 187 -28.19 -9.21 -2.69
N GLU A 188 -28.22 -8.02 -2.09
CA GLU A 188 -27.30 -7.68 -1.01
C GLU A 188 -27.72 -8.42 0.26
N GLN A 189 -27.07 -9.55 0.54
CA GLN A 189 -27.34 -10.41 1.68
C GLN A 189 -26.16 -11.35 1.95
N LEU A 190 -26.06 -11.89 3.17
CA LEU A 190 -24.99 -12.82 3.54
C LEU A 190 -25.18 -14.20 2.90
N GLU A 191 -26.42 -14.66 2.77
CA GLU A 191 -26.74 -15.98 2.26
C GLU A 191 -26.40 -16.10 0.77
N SER A 192 -25.81 -17.24 0.40
CA SER A 192 -25.47 -17.57 -0.98
C SER A 192 -26.59 -18.31 -1.70
N ASP A 193 -26.66 -18.06 -3.01
CA ASP A 193 -27.72 -18.55 -3.88
C ASP A 193 -27.10 -18.88 -5.24
N ALA A 194 -27.35 -20.09 -5.74
CA ALA A 194 -26.80 -20.57 -7.02
C ALA A 194 -27.36 -19.81 -8.24
N SER A 195 -28.47 -19.10 -8.10
CA SER A 195 -29.02 -18.23 -9.15
C SER A 195 -28.25 -16.92 -9.30
N PHE A 196 -27.49 -16.52 -8.28
CA PHE A 196 -26.76 -15.27 -8.28
C PHE A 196 -25.62 -15.26 -9.31
N ARG A 197 -25.55 -14.16 -10.06
CA ARG A 197 -24.51 -13.78 -10.98
C ARG A 197 -23.91 -12.46 -10.49
N ASN A 198 -22.87 -12.57 -9.67
CA ASN A 198 -22.11 -11.44 -9.16
C ASN A 198 -21.09 -10.99 -10.22
N VAL A 199 -21.54 -10.20 -11.20
CA VAL A 199 -20.72 -9.82 -12.37
C VAL A 199 -19.78 -8.66 -12.00
N VAL A 200 -18.48 -8.86 -12.24
CA VAL A 200 -17.44 -7.88 -11.88
C VAL A 200 -16.68 -7.33 -13.08
N GLY A 201 -16.71 -8.01 -14.23
CA GLY A 201 -16.01 -7.51 -15.42
C GLY A 201 -16.20 -8.36 -16.66
N VAL A 202 -15.46 -8.00 -17.70
CA VAL A 202 -15.43 -8.68 -19.00
C VAL A 202 -14.02 -9.20 -19.26
N LEU A 203 -13.93 -10.40 -19.83
CA LEU A 203 -12.70 -11.02 -20.27
C LEU A 203 -12.74 -11.23 -21.78
N VAL A 204 -11.72 -10.72 -22.47
CA VAL A 204 -11.45 -10.96 -23.89
C VAL A 204 -10.22 -11.84 -24.00
N GLU A 205 -10.34 -12.97 -24.71
CA GLU A 205 -9.22 -13.90 -24.94
C GLU A 205 -9.07 -14.25 -26.42
N PHE A 206 -7.81 -14.39 -26.85
CA PHE A 206 -7.43 -15.01 -28.11
C PHE A 206 -6.55 -16.21 -27.81
N VAL A 207 -6.94 -17.39 -28.28
CA VAL A 207 -6.31 -18.67 -27.95
C VAL A 207 -5.88 -19.38 -29.22
N ASN A 208 -4.67 -19.93 -29.21
CA ASN A 208 -4.19 -20.86 -30.22
C ASN A 208 -4.37 -22.31 -29.72
N ASN A 209 -5.39 -23.00 -30.21
CA ASN A 209 -5.66 -24.40 -29.83
C ASN A 209 -5.01 -25.43 -30.77
N SER A 210 -4.06 -25.00 -31.59
CA SER A 210 -3.38 -25.86 -32.56
C SER A 210 -1.90 -26.04 -32.24
N ASP A 211 -1.22 -26.88 -33.03
CA ASP A 211 0.23 -27.00 -33.10
C ASP A 211 0.86 -26.06 -34.14
N LYS A 212 0.05 -25.23 -34.82
CA LYS A 212 0.47 -24.26 -35.84
C LYS A 212 0.43 -22.83 -35.33
N ARG A 213 0.99 -21.92 -36.12
CA ARG A 213 1.05 -20.50 -35.77
C ARG A 213 -0.30 -19.81 -36.05
N VAL A 214 -0.65 -18.88 -35.18
CA VAL A 214 -1.80 -17.97 -35.37
C VAL A 214 -1.38 -16.54 -35.07
N TRP A 215 -1.98 -15.61 -35.80
CA TRP A 215 -1.72 -14.19 -35.64
C TRP A 215 -3.02 -13.42 -35.47
N VAL A 216 -2.98 -12.38 -34.64
CA VAL A 216 -4.10 -11.47 -34.41
C VAL A 216 -3.68 -10.01 -34.58
N ASN A 217 -4.59 -9.16 -35.06
CA ASN A 217 -4.41 -7.72 -35.08
C ASN A 217 -5.74 -6.98 -34.87
N SER A 218 -5.63 -5.70 -34.47
CA SER A 218 -6.73 -4.73 -34.42
C SER A 218 -8.02 -5.20 -33.71
N PRO A 219 -7.95 -5.85 -32.52
CA PRO A 219 -9.15 -6.20 -31.78
C PRO A 219 -9.96 -4.96 -31.38
N ALA A 220 -11.28 -5.07 -31.44
CA ALA A 220 -12.21 -4.02 -31.05
C ALA A 220 -13.35 -4.56 -30.18
N LEU A 221 -13.38 -4.17 -28.91
CA LEU A 221 -14.52 -4.39 -28.03
C LEU A 221 -15.33 -3.09 -27.99
N VAL A 222 -16.62 -3.16 -28.31
CA VAL A 222 -17.49 -1.97 -28.33
C VAL A 222 -18.77 -2.24 -27.57
N LYS A 223 -19.34 -1.18 -26.99
CA LYS A 223 -20.68 -1.21 -26.41
C LYS A 223 -21.72 -1.23 -27.53
N GLY A 224 -22.55 -2.27 -27.56
CA GLY A 224 -23.58 -2.49 -28.57
C GLY A 224 -23.83 -3.96 -28.89
N GLU A 225 -24.94 -4.23 -29.56
CA GLU A 225 -25.37 -5.59 -29.95
C GLU A 225 -24.56 -6.19 -31.10
N THR A 226 -23.87 -5.35 -31.87
CA THR A 226 -23.08 -5.78 -33.04
C THR A 226 -21.66 -5.25 -32.94
N ALA A 227 -20.72 -6.05 -33.45
CA ALA A 227 -19.33 -5.66 -33.58
C ALA A 227 -19.21 -4.43 -34.50
N ALA A 228 -18.18 -3.62 -34.26
CA ALA A 228 -18.00 -2.37 -34.97
C ALA A 228 -17.78 -2.61 -36.47
N LYS A 229 -18.66 -2.07 -37.32
CA LYS A 229 -18.53 -2.15 -38.79
C LYS A 229 -17.27 -1.47 -39.32
N THR A 230 -16.81 -0.45 -38.59
CA THR A 230 -15.55 0.24 -38.85
C THR A 230 -14.75 0.23 -37.56
N ALA A 231 -13.43 0.03 -37.65
CA ALA A 231 -12.66 -0.02 -36.41
C ALA A 231 -12.72 1.34 -35.69
N PRO A 232 -12.94 1.34 -34.36
CA PRO A 232 -12.89 2.54 -33.54
C PRO A 232 -11.66 3.40 -33.82
N THR A 233 -11.84 4.71 -33.83
CA THR A 233 -10.75 5.68 -33.99
C THR A 233 -10.07 6.03 -32.66
N THR A 234 -10.72 5.72 -31.54
CA THR A 234 -10.22 5.93 -30.18
C THR A 234 -10.32 4.64 -29.36
N SER A 235 -9.51 4.54 -28.31
CA SER A 235 -9.55 3.44 -27.35
C SER A 235 -9.63 3.95 -25.92
N ARG A 236 -9.88 3.06 -24.96
CA ARG A 236 -9.70 3.36 -23.53
C ARG A 236 -8.26 3.85 -23.31
N ALA A 237 -8.12 4.89 -22.50
CA ALA A 237 -6.83 5.50 -22.22
C ALA A 237 -5.86 4.48 -21.59
N LEU A 238 -4.59 4.55 -21.96
CA LEU A 238 -3.54 3.77 -21.30
C LEU A 238 -3.34 4.30 -19.87
N PRO A 239 -3.03 3.43 -18.89
CA PRO A 239 -2.69 3.90 -17.55
C PRO A 239 -1.46 4.82 -17.59
N ASP A 240 -1.47 5.86 -16.76
CA ASP A 240 -0.38 6.84 -16.65
C ASP A 240 0.31 6.81 -15.28
N LEU A 241 -0.23 6.04 -14.32
CA LEU A 241 0.28 5.96 -12.95
C LEU A 241 1.75 5.51 -12.86
N TYR A 242 2.25 4.77 -13.85
CA TYR A 242 3.67 4.39 -13.95
C TYR A 242 4.61 5.59 -13.97
N GLN A 243 4.14 6.75 -14.46
CA GLN A 243 4.93 7.97 -14.52
C GLN A 243 5.32 8.46 -13.13
N LYS A 244 4.59 8.06 -12.08
CA LYS A 244 4.84 8.46 -10.68
C LYS A 244 5.77 7.50 -9.92
N ILE A 245 6.28 6.45 -10.59
CA ILE A 245 7.28 5.52 -10.04
C ILE A 245 8.46 5.26 -11.01
N PRO A 246 9.09 6.33 -11.57
CA PRO A 246 10.08 6.19 -12.64
C PRO A 246 11.29 5.32 -12.30
N ARG A 247 11.78 5.34 -11.05
CA ARG A 247 12.99 4.60 -10.65
C ARG A 247 12.70 3.11 -10.52
N THR A 248 11.53 2.77 -9.97
CA THR A 248 11.01 1.41 -9.92
C THR A 248 10.86 0.86 -11.33
N MET A 249 10.23 1.62 -12.22
CA MET A 249 10.06 1.21 -13.62
C MET A 249 11.41 1.03 -14.32
N GLN A 250 12.38 1.94 -14.10
CA GLN A 250 13.72 1.78 -14.65
C GLN A 250 14.40 0.48 -14.20
N LYS A 251 14.23 0.07 -12.94
CA LYS A 251 14.79 -1.20 -12.45
C LYS A 251 14.15 -2.41 -13.11
N LEU A 252 12.81 -2.40 -13.19
CA LEU A 252 12.03 -3.47 -13.84
C LEU A 252 12.41 -3.61 -15.32
N THR A 253 12.60 -2.49 -16.03
CA THR A 253 12.94 -2.51 -17.47
C THR A 253 14.42 -2.76 -17.74
N THR A 254 15.31 -2.64 -16.76
CA THR A 254 16.76 -2.88 -16.94
C THR A 254 17.25 -4.17 -16.26
N GLY A 255 16.36 -4.94 -15.63
CA GLY A 255 16.73 -6.18 -14.97
C GLY A 255 17.48 -6.01 -13.64
N LYS A 256 17.52 -4.78 -13.09
CA LYS A 256 18.26 -4.46 -11.86
C LYS A 256 17.46 -4.83 -10.61
N PRO A 257 18.04 -5.54 -9.62
CA PRO A 257 17.33 -6.00 -8.42
C PRO A 257 16.43 -4.96 -7.77
N ILE A 258 15.23 -5.39 -7.39
CA ILE A 258 14.16 -4.54 -6.85
C ILE A 258 13.60 -5.09 -5.53
N SER A 259 13.64 -4.24 -4.49
CA SER A 259 13.01 -4.51 -3.19
C SER A 259 11.64 -3.85 -3.09
N ILE A 260 10.59 -4.64 -2.85
CA ILE A 260 9.23 -4.17 -2.61
C ILE A 260 8.84 -4.48 -1.18
N LEU A 261 8.52 -3.45 -0.40
CA LEU A 261 7.97 -3.56 0.96
C LEU A 261 6.46 -3.34 0.91
N THR A 262 5.69 -4.34 1.33
CA THR A 262 4.24 -4.18 1.53
C THR A 262 3.98 -3.83 2.98
N LEU A 263 3.41 -2.65 3.23
CA LEU A 263 2.96 -2.20 4.54
C LEU A 263 1.44 -2.35 4.60
N GLY A 264 0.95 -3.21 5.49
CA GLY A 264 -0.49 -3.40 5.62
C GLY A 264 -0.94 -4.11 6.88
N SER A 265 -2.21 -4.48 6.90
CA SER A 265 -2.82 -5.20 8.01
C SER A 265 -3.13 -6.66 7.66
N SER A 266 -4.09 -7.27 8.37
CA SER A 266 -4.58 -8.62 8.12
C SER A 266 -4.86 -8.90 6.63
N ILE A 267 -5.55 -7.99 5.95
CA ILE A 267 -5.93 -8.15 4.54
C ILE A 267 -4.69 -8.19 3.63
N ASP A 268 -3.68 -7.35 3.89
CA ASP A 268 -2.44 -7.28 3.11
C ASP A 268 -1.52 -8.47 3.35
N ARG A 269 -1.65 -9.12 4.51
CA ARG A 269 -1.04 -10.42 4.80
C ARG A 269 -1.77 -11.58 4.12
N GLY A 270 -2.95 -11.33 3.54
CA GLY A 270 -3.80 -12.34 2.91
C GLY A 270 -4.73 -13.07 3.89
N SER A 271 -5.05 -12.47 5.05
CA SER A 271 -6.09 -12.98 5.93
C SER A 271 -7.47 -12.82 5.25
N ALA A 272 -8.25 -13.89 5.23
CA ALA A 272 -9.58 -13.96 4.65
C ALA A 272 -10.49 -14.91 5.47
N ASN A 273 -11.80 -14.79 5.30
CA ASN A 273 -12.81 -15.62 5.95
C ASN A 273 -13.74 -16.25 4.90
N PRO A 274 -13.58 -17.54 4.57
CA PRO A 274 -12.52 -18.45 5.00
C PRO A 274 -11.15 -18.06 4.42
N ARG A 275 -10.08 -18.71 4.93
CA ARG A 275 -8.69 -18.45 4.50
C ARG A 275 -8.52 -18.62 2.98
N LEU A 276 -7.47 -17.99 2.43
CA LEU A 276 -7.06 -18.14 1.04
C LEU A 276 -6.41 -19.53 0.80
N TYR A 277 -7.26 -20.54 0.60
CA TYR A 277 -6.87 -21.89 0.20
C TYR A 277 -6.55 -21.97 -1.30
N PHE A 278 -5.84 -23.02 -1.70
CA PHE A 278 -5.81 -23.42 -3.11
C PHE A 278 -7.05 -24.25 -3.41
N TYR A 279 -7.91 -23.75 -4.29
CA TYR A 279 -9.15 -24.41 -4.68
C TYR A 279 -8.96 -25.21 -5.96
N ASN A 280 -9.82 -26.20 -6.17
CA ASN A 280 -9.98 -26.81 -7.47
C ASN A 280 -10.73 -25.84 -8.40
N GLU A 281 -10.00 -25.31 -9.36
CA GLU A 281 -10.51 -24.31 -10.31
C GLU A 281 -10.94 -24.92 -11.65
N ASP A 282 -10.99 -26.26 -11.77
CA ASP A 282 -11.50 -26.95 -12.97
C ASP A 282 -13.03 -27.07 -12.93
N PRO A 283 -13.78 -26.32 -13.79
CA PRO A 283 -15.24 -26.36 -13.78
C PRO A 283 -15.83 -27.72 -14.21
N ALA A 284 -15.05 -28.58 -14.87
CA ALA A 284 -15.48 -29.92 -15.25
C ALA A 284 -15.31 -30.93 -14.10
N SER A 285 -14.59 -30.56 -13.04
CA SER A 285 -14.35 -31.43 -11.90
C SER A 285 -15.59 -31.51 -11.00
N PRO A 286 -15.96 -32.71 -10.51
CA PRO A 286 -17.00 -32.82 -9.49
C PRO A 286 -16.63 -32.14 -8.17
N HIS A 287 -15.33 -31.85 -7.98
CA HIS A 287 -14.77 -31.18 -6.81
C HIS A 287 -14.53 -29.68 -7.05
N TYR A 288 -15.16 -29.08 -8.06
CA TYR A 288 -14.99 -27.66 -8.39
C TYR A 288 -15.29 -26.76 -7.18
N LYS A 289 -14.40 -25.81 -6.91
CA LYS A 289 -14.44 -24.89 -5.76
C LYS A 289 -14.35 -25.55 -4.39
N GLU A 290 -13.88 -26.79 -4.32
CA GLU A 290 -13.44 -27.41 -3.06
C GLU A 290 -11.97 -27.02 -2.77
N PRO A 291 -11.61 -26.74 -1.51
CA PRO A 291 -10.22 -26.49 -1.15
C PRO A 291 -9.41 -27.79 -1.27
N LEU A 292 -8.31 -27.75 -2.00
CA LEU A 292 -7.44 -28.90 -2.22
C LEU A 292 -6.41 -29.07 -1.11
N ILE A 293 -5.90 -27.96 -0.57
CA ILE A 293 -4.86 -27.99 0.45
C ILE A 293 -4.84 -26.72 1.29
N GLU A 294 -4.59 -26.89 2.59
CA GLU A 294 -4.11 -25.82 3.44
C GLU A 294 -2.60 -25.96 3.55
N ALA A 295 -1.91 -24.88 3.21
CA ALA A 295 -0.47 -24.87 3.22
C ALA A 295 0.01 -23.70 4.10
N ARG A 296 -0.16 -23.93 5.41
CA ARG A 296 0.27 -23.10 6.54
C ARG A 296 1.46 -23.77 7.27
N PRO A 297 2.09 -23.17 8.31
CA PRO A 297 3.47 -23.47 8.72
C PRO A 297 3.72 -24.88 9.30
N GLY A 298 2.72 -25.77 9.32
CA GLY A 298 2.89 -27.14 9.80
C GLY A 298 3.63 -28.08 8.84
N ASN A 299 3.74 -27.74 7.54
CA ASN A 299 4.46 -28.59 6.57
C ASN A 299 5.03 -27.79 5.37
N PRO A 300 6.26 -27.27 5.46
CA PRO A 300 6.89 -26.53 4.35
C PRO A 300 7.02 -27.32 3.05
N GLU A 301 7.20 -28.64 3.12
CA GLU A 301 7.32 -29.50 1.93
C GLU A 301 5.99 -29.61 1.17
N VAL A 302 4.86 -29.52 1.87
CA VAL A 302 3.54 -29.40 1.24
C VAL A 302 3.43 -28.10 0.44
N MET A 303 3.90 -26.97 0.97
CA MET A 303 3.95 -25.70 0.24
C MET A 303 4.82 -25.79 -1.01
N LYS A 304 6.01 -26.38 -0.91
CA LYS A 304 6.92 -26.54 -2.06
C LYS A 304 6.28 -27.40 -3.16
N ARG A 305 5.69 -28.55 -2.82
CA ARG A 305 4.99 -29.41 -3.80
C ARG A 305 3.78 -28.71 -4.42
N LEU A 306 2.98 -27.99 -3.63
CA LEU A 306 1.88 -27.18 -4.15
C LEU A 306 2.39 -26.18 -5.21
N ILE A 307 3.44 -25.43 -4.88
CA ILE A 307 4.01 -24.40 -5.76
C ILE A 307 4.65 -25.01 -7.01
N ALA A 308 5.46 -26.06 -6.86
CA ALA A 308 6.17 -26.68 -7.96
C ALA A 308 5.27 -27.52 -8.87
N GLU A 309 4.48 -28.44 -8.30
CA GLU A 309 3.77 -29.48 -9.05
C GLU A 309 2.36 -29.03 -9.45
N ARG A 310 1.61 -28.41 -8.54
CA ARG A 310 0.20 -28.05 -8.79
C ARG A 310 0.04 -26.68 -9.43
N LEU A 311 0.85 -25.72 -9.00
CA LEU A 311 0.84 -24.36 -9.55
C LEU A 311 1.82 -24.18 -10.71
N GLY A 312 2.68 -25.18 -10.97
CA GLY A 312 3.62 -25.16 -12.09
C GLY A 312 4.67 -24.05 -11.99
N ARG A 313 5.07 -23.68 -10.77
CA ARG A 313 6.01 -22.58 -10.45
C ARG A 313 7.15 -23.04 -9.54
N PRO A 314 7.96 -24.03 -9.95
CA PRO A 314 9.09 -24.51 -9.13
C PRO A 314 10.09 -23.40 -8.80
N ASP A 315 10.16 -22.35 -9.61
CA ASP A 315 10.97 -21.16 -9.34
C ASP A 315 10.55 -20.42 -8.05
N LEU A 316 9.27 -20.49 -7.64
CA LEU A 316 8.75 -19.79 -6.47
C LEU A 316 8.81 -20.59 -5.17
N GLN A 317 9.17 -21.87 -5.21
CA GLN A 317 8.97 -22.81 -4.08
C GLN A 317 9.73 -22.40 -2.80
N ASP A 318 10.86 -21.71 -2.95
CA ASP A 318 11.68 -21.24 -1.83
C ASP A 318 11.37 -19.79 -1.42
N TYR A 319 10.40 -19.14 -2.07
CA TYR A 319 10.12 -17.71 -1.91
C TYR A 319 8.72 -17.39 -1.39
N VAL A 320 7.84 -18.40 -1.27
CA VAL A 320 6.45 -18.24 -0.83
C VAL A 320 6.20 -19.05 0.43
N GLY A 321 6.05 -18.36 1.57
CA GLY A 321 5.94 -19.00 2.87
C GLY A 321 4.63 -19.76 3.11
N TRP A 322 3.49 -19.20 2.68
CA TRP A 322 2.14 -19.76 2.87
C TRP A 322 1.28 -19.58 1.61
N SER A 323 0.22 -20.37 1.46
CA SER A 323 -0.72 -20.25 0.33
C SER A 323 -1.27 -18.83 0.19
N GLN A 324 -1.62 -18.19 1.31
CA GLN A 324 -2.12 -16.81 1.31
C GLN A 324 -1.13 -15.80 0.69
N HIS A 325 0.19 -15.99 0.86
CA HIS A 325 1.19 -15.10 0.24
C HIS A 325 1.27 -15.25 -1.29
N TYR A 326 0.75 -16.36 -1.84
CA TYR A 326 0.62 -16.55 -3.29
C TYR A 326 -0.64 -15.87 -3.86
N PHE A 327 -1.73 -15.89 -3.09
CA PHE A 327 -3.07 -15.44 -3.52
C PHE A 327 -3.44 -14.02 -3.08
N MET A 328 -2.74 -13.43 -2.11
CA MET A 328 -2.91 -12.03 -1.75
C MET A 328 -2.51 -11.11 -2.92
N CYS A 329 -3.00 -9.87 -2.90
CA CYS A 329 -2.86 -8.93 -4.02
C CYS A 329 -1.40 -8.67 -4.41
N THR A 330 -0.50 -8.45 -3.45
CA THR A 330 0.93 -8.20 -3.71
C THR A 330 1.69 -9.47 -4.11
N GLY A 331 1.24 -10.65 -3.67
CA GLY A 331 1.72 -11.95 -4.13
C GLY A 331 1.41 -12.18 -5.62
N ARG A 332 0.17 -11.85 -6.04
CA ARG A 332 -0.23 -11.84 -7.46
C ARG A 332 0.55 -10.82 -8.25
N LEU A 333 0.70 -9.60 -7.72
CA LEU A 333 1.49 -8.54 -8.34
C LEU A 333 2.91 -9.01 -8.61
N ARG A 334 3.61 -9.59 -7.62
CA ARG A 334 4.97 -10.12 -7.82
C ARG A 334 5.01 -11.12 -8.98
N ARG A 335 4.11 -12.10 -9.00
CA ARG A 335 4.06 -13.11 -10.09
C ARG A 335 3.86 -12.47 -11.45
N GLU A 336 3.00 -11.46 -11.51
CA GLU A 336 2.71 -10.73 -12.73
C GLU A 336 3.89 -9.90 -13.21
N LEU A 337 4.60 -9.21 -12.30
CA LEU A 337 5.80 -8.45 -12.64
C LEU A 337 6.94 -9.38 -13.12
N LEU A 338 7.16 -10.51 -12.44
CA LEU A 338 8.13 -11.53 -12.87
C LEU A 338 7.87 -11.96 -14.32
N ARG A 339 6.60 -12.15 -14.65
CA ARG A 339 6.17 -12.57 -15.99
C ARG A 339 6.27 -11.46 -17.02
N LYS A 340 5.76 -10.25 -16.73
CA LYS A 340 5.67 -9.14 -17.68
C LYS A 340 7.01 -8.50 -18.05
N PHE A 341 7.97 -8.53 -17.12
CA PHE A 341 9.29 -7.93 -17.31
C PHE A 341 10.38 -8.97 -17.56
N HIS A 342 10.02 -10.26 -17.66
CA HIS A 342 10.95 -11.39 -17.75
C HIS A 342 12.02 -11.36 -16.65
N TYR A 343 11.54 -11.41 -15.43
CA TYR A 343 12.35 -11.12 -14.28
C TYR A 343 12.56 -12.38 -13.44
N PRO A 344 13.81 -12.74 -13.09
CA PRO A 344 14.05 -13.90 -12.24
C PRO A 344 13.64 -13.60 -10.79
N VAL A 345 13.13 -14.63 -10.11
CA VAL A 345 12.56 -14.52 -8.76
C VAL A 345 13.54 -13.97 -7.71
N ASP A 346 14.82 -14.32 -7.85
CA ASP A 346 15.95 -13.96 -6.98
C ASP A 346 16.42 -12.50 -7.13
N ARG A 347 15.83 -11.76 -8.07
CA ARG A 347 16.04 -10.32 -8.24
C ARG A 347 14.88 -9.47 -7.73
N MET A 348 13.78 -10.08 -7.31
CA MET A 348 12.59 -9.37 -6.84
C MET A 348 12.22 -9.85 -5.44
N LEU A 349 12.55 -9.03 -4.45
CA LEU A 349 12.21 -9.25 -3.05
C LEU A 349 10.83 -8.63 -2.79
N LEU A 350 9.91 -9.44 -2.27
CA LEU A 350 8.63 -8.96 -1.73
C LEU A 350 8.64 -9.18 -0.23
N ASN A 351 8.98 -8.14 0.53
CA ASN A 351 9.00 -8.18 1.99
C ASN A 351 7.61 -7.77 2.53
N VAL A 352 6.93 -8.68 3.21
CA VAL A 352 5.55 -8.48 3.69
C VAL A 352 5.56 -8.02 5.14
N MET A 353 5.53 -6.71 5.36
CA MET A 353 5.39 -6.12 6.69
C MET A 353 3.91 -5.85 6.96
N ALA A 354 3.18 -6.92 7.24
CA ALA A 354 1.77 -6.86 7.56
C ALA A 354 1.42 -7.84 8.67
N CYS A 355 0.45 -7.51 9.53
CA CYS A 355 -0.07 -8.45 10.53
C CYS A 355 -1.52 -8.14 10.92
N ASP A 356 -2.15 -9.07 11.64
CA ASP A 356 -3.54 -8.87 12.05
C ASP A 356 -3.64 -7.71 13.04
N GLY A 357 -4.64 -6.85 12.85
CA GLY A 357 -4.89 -5.71 13.73
C GLY A 357 -3.84 -4.60 13.67
N SER A 358 -2.89 -4.59 12.73
CA SER A 358 -1.91 -3.51 12.64
C SER A 358 -2.44 -2.27 11.92
N SER A 359 -2.01 -1.12 12.42
CA SER A 359 -2.08 0.18 11.75
C SER A 359 -0.70 0.69 11.34
N ILE A 360 -0.68 1.75 10.53
CA ILE A 360 0.55 2.41 10.09
C ILE A 360 1.34 2.98 11.27
N GLY A 361 0.66 3.55 12.29
CA GLY A 361 1.31 4.11 13.48
C GLY A 361 2.13 3.05 14.22
N GLU A 362 1.56 1.87 14.38
CA GLU A 362 2.22 0.74 15.04
C GLU A 362 3.38 0.18 14.21
N SER A 363 3.22 0.18 12.89
CA SER A 363 4.23 -0.27 11.95
C SER A 363 5.53 0.55 12.03
N HIS A 364 5.51 1.79 12.56
CA HIS A 364 6.73 2.61 12.70
C HIS A 364 7.83 1.91 13.52
N SER A 365 7.46 1.05 14.46
CA SER A 365 8.40 0.28 15.28
C SER A 365 9.24 -0.72 14.48
N GLY A 366 8.74 -1.17 13.33
CA GLY A 366 9.42 -2.16 12.50
C GLY A 366 10.18 -1.60 11.30
N PHE A 367 10.03 -0.32 10.95
CA PHE A 367 10.54 0.19 9.66
C PHE A 367 12.04 -0.10 9.44
N LYS A 368 12.88 0.14 10.45
CA LYS A 368 14.31 -0.17 10.36
C LYS A 368 14.56 -1.67 10.15
N ALA A 369 14.01 -2.51 11.02
CA ALA A 369 14.23 -3.96 10.97
C ALA A 369 13.79 -4.60 9.64
N TYR A 370 12.69 -4.11 9.05
CA TYR A 370 12.20 -4.58 7.75
C TYR A 370 12.97 -3.99 6.56
N ALA A 371 13.34 -2.71 6.61
CA ALA A 371 14.11 -2.07 5.54
C ALA A 371 15.55 -2.59 5.48
N GLU A 372 16.15 -2.90 6.62
CA GLU A 372 17.51 -3.44 6.76
C GLU A 372 17.54 -4.98 6.73
N LEU A 373 16.40 -5.64 6.55
CA LEU A 373 16.29 -7.11 6.51
C LEU A 373 16.93 -7.80 7.72
N ASP A 374 16.77 -7.20 8.91
CA ASP A 374 17.30 -7.72 10.18
C ASP A 374 16.53 -8.95 10.66
N LEU A 375 15.25 -9.04 10.31
CA LEU A 375 14.42 -10.20 10.60
C LEU A 375 14.75 -11.33 9.62
N PRO A 376 15.01 -12.57 10.08
CA PRO A 376 15.25 -13.69 9.18
C PRO A 376 13.99 -14.03 8.37
N PRO A 377 14.12 -14.66 7.18
CA PRO A 377 12.98 -15.17 6.43
C PRO A 377 12.06 -16.04 7.30
N ASN A 378 10.80 -15.64 7.38
CA ASN A 378 9.78 -16.32 8.18
C ASN A 378 8.39 -16.05 7.58
N PRO A 379 7.55 -17.09 7.40
CA PRO A 379 6.26 -16.88 6.74
C PRO A 379 5.38 -15.92 7.49
N ASN A 380 5.36 -16.00 8.83
CA ASN A 380 4.56 -15.13 9.67
C ASN A 380 5.05 -13.69 9.67
N ASP A 381 6.35 -13.46 9.52
CA ASP A 381 6.95 -12.13 9.74
C ASP A 381 7.13 -11.35 8.45
N ASN A 382 7.56 -11.99 7.36
CA ASN A 382 7.91 -11.33 6.10
C ASN A 382 7.45 -12.10 4.85
N GLY A 383 6.63 -13.13 5.01
CA GLY A 383 6.01 -13.86 3.91
C GLY A 383 6.86 -14.95 3.25
N HIS A 384 8.13 -15.11 3.65
CA HIS A 384 9.07 -16.08 3.06
C HIS A 384 9.14 -17.39 3.84
N PRO A 385 9.47 -18.54 3.23
CA PRO A 385 9.77 -19.76 3.96
C PRO A 385 10.94 -19.57 4.95
N ALA A 386 10.86 -20.23 6.10
CA ALA A 386 11.98 -20.30 7.04
C ALA A 386 13.05 -21.29 6.55
N GLY A 387 14.28 -21.14 7.05
CA GLY A 387 15.37 -22.09 6.83
C GLY A 387 16.47 -21.64 5.87
N LYS A 388 16.21 -20.63 5.04
CA LYS A 388 17.24 -19.93 4.25
C LYS A 388 17.46 -18.51 4.79
N THR A 389 18.66 -18.00 4.62
CA THR A 389 19.03 -16.61 4.85
C THR A 389 18.63 -15.72 3.66
N TRP A 390 18.57 -14.41 3.87
CA TRP A 390 18.34 -13.46 2.78
C TRP A 390 19.38 -13.58 1.67
N LEU A 391 20.65 -13.84 2.01
CA LEU A 391 21.74 -13.98 1.03
C LEU A 391 21.57 -15.25 0.17
N GLU A 392 21.05 -16.34 0.74
CA GLU A 392 20.80 -17.57 -0.02
C GLU A 392 19.60 -17.43 -0.97
N LEU A 393 18.58 -16.65 -0.59
CA LEU A 393 17.43 -16.37 -1.43
C LEU A 393 17.72 -15.29 -2.48
N TYR A 394 18.55 -14.31 -2.13
CA TYR A 394 18.82 -13.11 -2.93
C TYR A 394 20.33 -12.84 -3.02
N PRO A 395 21.11 -13.69 -3.71
CA PRO A 395 22.58 -13.68 -3.67
C PRO A 395 23.26 -12.51 -4.39
N TYR A 396 22.49 -11.60 -5.02
CA TYR A 396 23.04 -10.58 -5.89
C TYR A 396 23.80 -9.49 -5.11
N GLY A 397 25.09 -9.28 -5.44
CA GLY A 397 25.95 -8.31 -4.74
C GLY A 397 25.41 -6.87 -4.69
N SER A 398 24.49 -6.48 -5.58
CA SER A 398 23.85 -5.16 -5.58
C SER A 398 22.71 -4.97 -4.58
N TRP A 399 22.26 -6.02 -3.88
CA TRP A 399 21.34 -5.90 -2.73
C TRP A 399 22.03 -5.30 -1.51
N HIS A 400 23.36 -5.49 -1.44
CA HIS A 400 24.18 -5.10 -0.32
C HIS A 400 24.82 -3.74 -0.57
N LYS A 401 24.68 -2.82 0.40
CA LYS A 401 25.41 -1.54 0.44
C LYS A 401 25.41 -0.75 -0.88
N ARG A 402 24.24 -0.33 -1.40
CA ARG A 402 24.17 0.58 -2.57
C ARG A 402 24.79 1.97 -2.31
N PHE A 403 24.92 2.39 -1.05
CA PHE A 403 25.37 3.75 -0.68
C PHE A 403 26.34 3.76 0.52
N PRO A 404 27.51 3.11 0.42
CA PRO A 404 28.44 3.01 1.56
C PRO A 404 29.01 4.36 1.99
N GLY A 405 29.05 5.36 1.10
CA GLY A 405 29.51 6.72 1.42
C GLY A 405 28.50 7.60 2.17
N PHE A 406 27.20 7.26 2.12
CA PHE A 406 26.14 7.99 2.82
C PHE A 406 25.61 7.22 4.04
N TYR A 407 25.67 5.89 4.01
CA TYR A 407 25.19 5.00 5.07
C TYR A 407 26.21 3.88 5.34
N PRO A 408 27.33 4.16 6.02
CA PRO A 408 28.44 3.21 6.19
C PRO A 408 28.05 1.94 6.95
N ASN A 409 26.98 2.01 7.75
CA ASN A 409 26.49 0.93 8.61
C ASN A 409 25.32 0.13 8.00
N ALA A 410 24.74 0.56 6.89
CA ALA A 410 23.61 -0.15 6.28
C ALA A 410 24.07 -1.48 5.69
N LYS A 411 23.42 -2.59 6.05
CA LYS A 411 23.74 -3.93 5.52
C LYS A 411 23.15 -4.16 4.13
N TYR A 412 22.06 -3.44 3.79
CA TYR A 412 21.31 -3.54 2.53
C TYR A 412 20.88 -2.16 2.02
N SER A 413 20.42 -2.10 0.76
CA SER A 413 20.03 -0.85 0.10
C SER A 413 18.68 -0.25 0.49
N GLY A 414 17.92 -0.91 1.37
CA GLY A 414 16.54 -0.54 1.70
C GLY A 414 15.51 -0.91 0.61
N PRO A 415 14.23 -0.56 0.83
CA PRO A 415 13.17 -0.73 -0.16
C PRO A 415 13.35 0.22 -1.35
N ASP A 416 13.03 -0.27 -2.55
CA ASP A 416 12.93 0.55 -3.76
C ASP A 416 11.50 1.07 -3.93
N LEU A 417 10.52 0.26 -3.54
CA LEU A 417 9.10 0.58 -3.55
C LEU A 417 8.46 0.20 -2.22
N VAL A 418 7.64 1.09 -1.66
CA VAL A 418 6.76 0.83 -0.52
C VAL A 418 5.31 0.90 -0.99
N ILE A 419 4.55 -0.17 -0.76
CA ILE A 419 3.11 -0.21 -1.08
C ILE A 419 2.32 -0.09 0.24
N PHE A 420 1.54 0.97 0.36
CA PHE A 420 0.59 1.17 1.46
C PHE A 420 -0.73 0.47 1.13
N GLY A 421 -1.05 -0.58 1.88
CA GLY A 421 -2.36 -1.27 1.86
C GLY A 421 -3.20 -1.05 3.12
N HIS A 422 -2.59 -0.54 4.20
CA HIS A 422 -3.27 -0.04 5.39
C HIS A 422 -4.42 0.93 5.06
N GLY A 423 -5.39 1.04 5.95
CA GLY A 423 -6.52 1.96 5.82
C GLY A 423 -7.69 1.64 6.73
N HIS A 424 -7.99 0.34 6.88
CA HIS A 424 -9.13 -0.09 7.68
C HIS A 424 -8.91 0.07 9.17
N ASN A 425 -7.73 -0.31 9.68
CA ASN A 425 -7.45 -0.25 11.11
C ASN A 425 -7.20 1.19 11.58
N GLU A 426 -6.74 2.09 10.71
CA GLU A 426 -6.62 3.51 11.04
C GLU A 426 -7.96 4.16 11.35
N HIS A 427 -9.06 3.69 10.74
CA HIS A 427 -10.42 4.11 11.10
C HIS A 427 -10.80 3.63 12.51
N ILE A 428 -10.32 2.47 12.95
CA ILE A 428 -10.74 1.82 14.20
C ILE A 428 -9.83 2.21 15.37
N ASP A 429 -8.52 2.15 15.18
CA ASP A 429 -7.48 2.42 16.19
C ASP A 429 -7.12 3.91 16.32
N ARG A 430 -7.33 4.66 15.23
CA ARG A 430 -7.06 6.10 15.08
C ARG A 430 -5.70 6.59 15.60
N PRO A 431 -4.56 5.94 15.30
CA PRO A 431 -3.26 6.48 15.64
C PRO A 431 -2.89 7.56 14.63
N ASP A 432 -3.42 8.76 14.88
CA ASP A 432 -3.08 10.02 14.23
C ASP A 432 -3.32 10.13 12.72
N GLU A 433 -4.01 9.14 12.15
CA GLU A 433 -4.54 9.12 10.78
C GLU A 433 -3.44 9.44 9.76
N ILE A 434 -3.54 10.58 9.09
CA ILE A 434 -2.66 10.96 7.98
C ILE A 434 -1.26 11.39 8.44
N ALA A 435 -1.10 11.81 9.70
CA ALA A 435 0.19 12.23 10.24
C ALA A 435 1.17 11.05 10.33
N ALA A 436 0.70 9.87 10.71
CA ALA A 436 1.53 8.67 10.79
C ALA A 436 1.98 8.19 9.40
N TYR A 437 1.12 8.30 8.37
CA TYR A 437 1.52 8.02 6.98
C TYR A 437 2.54 9.02 6.45
N GLU A 438 2.32 10.32 6.67
CA GLU A 438 3.28 11.33 6.28
C GLU A 438 4.63 11.12 6.99
N GLY A 439 4.60 10.82 8.30
CA GLY A 439 5.79 10.46 9.05
C GLY A 439 6.50 9.23 8.49
N ALA A 440 5.77 8.21 8.04
CA ALA A 440 6.34 7.03 7.40
C ALA A 440 7.04 7.38 6.07
N ILE A 441 6.36 8.11 5.18
CA ILE A 441 6.92 8.58 3.90
C ILE A 441 8.24 9.33 4.16
N ARG A 442 8.22 10.28 5.08
CA ARG A 442 9.37 11.13 5.39
C ARG A 442 10.51 10.35 6.05
N TRP A 443 10.20 9.41 6.96
CA TRP A 443 11.21 8.51 7.55
C TRP A 443 11.90 7.70 6.45
N PHE A 444 11.15 7.02 5.58
CA PHE A 444 11.72 6.25 4.47
C PHE A 444 12.51 7.14 3.50
N GLN A 445 12.02 8.33 3.17
CA GLN A 445 12.73 9.27 2.29
C GLN A 445 14.07 9.76 2.86
N ARG A 446 14.17 9.98 4.18
CA ARG A 446 15.44 10.36 4.84
C ARG A 446 16.47 9.22 4.85
N HIS A 447 16.01 7.99 5.08
CA HIS A 447 16.88 6.81 5.15
C HIS A 447 17.21 6.24 3.78
N TYR A 448 16.30 6.37 2.83
CA TYR A 448 16.37 5.80 1.49
C TYR A 448 15.85 6.81 0.46
N PRO A 449 16.63 7.84 0.09
CA PRO A 449 16.18 8.89 -0.83
C PRO A 449 15.73 8.40 -2.22
N GLY A 450 16.11 7.15 -2.56
CA GLY A 450 15.74 6.43 -3.77
C GLY A 450 14.33 5.84 -3.76
N VAL A 451 13.70 5.69 -2.59
CA VAL A 451 12.42 4.98 -2.40
C VAL A 451 11.26 5.69 -3.09
N GLU A 452 10.34 4.92 -3.65
CA GLU A 452 9.06 5.38 -4.19
C GLU A 452 7.91 4.72 -3.43
N PHE A 453 6.73 5.36 -3.46
CA PHE A 453 5.53 4.87 -2.78
C PHE A 453 4.40 4.60 -3.77
N VAL A 454 3.50 3.70 -3.42
CA VAL A 454 2.17 3.52 -4.05
C VAL A 454 1.15 3.34 -2.93
N SER A 455 -0.02 3.94 -3.06
CA SER A 455 -1.15 3.71 -2.14
C SER A 455 -2.29 3.00 -2.86
N CYS A 456 -2.79 1.92 -2.27
CA CYS A 456 -3.94 1.19 -2.79
C CYS A 456 -4.72 0.54 -1.65
N MET A 457 -5.73 1.24 -1.14
CA MET A 457 -6.45 0.85 0.08
C MET A 457 -7.75 0.10 -0.25
N TRP A 458 -8.02 -1.00 0.46
CA TRP A 458 -9.26 -1.78 0.29
C TRP A 458 -10.53 -0.99 0.61
N ILE A 459 -10.48 -0.08 1.60
CA ILE A 459 -11.68 0.59 2.10
C ILE A 459 -11.97 1.90 1.36
N ARG A 460 -13.26 2.19 1.18
CA ARG A 460 -13.77 3.54 0.90
C ARG A 460 -14.71 3.96 2.01
N ASP A 461 -14.29 4.95 2.77
CA ASP A 461 -15.05 5.56 3.85
C ASP A 461 -15.29 7.05 3.60
N LYS A 462 -15.16 7.50 2.34
CA LYS A 462 -15.36 8.88 1.90
C LYS A 462 -16.69 9.46 2.40
N GLY A 463 -16.62 10.61 3.06
CA GLY A 463 -17.78 11.31 3.64
C GLY A 463 -18.20 10.83 5.03
N HIS A 464 -17.54 9.82 5.60
CA HIS A 464 -17.72 9.46 7.01
C HIS A 464 -16.87 10.37 7.94
N PRO A 465 -17.31 10.65 9.18
CA PRO A 465 -16.60 11.55 10.10
C PRO A 465 -15.13 11.19 10.40
N ASN A 466 -14.70 9.96 10.11
CA ASN A 466 -13.33 9.47 10.32
C ASN A 466 -12.74 8.86 9.04
N SER A 467 -13.10 9.42 7.88
CA SER A 467 -12.65 8.90 6.60
C SER A 467 -11.13 8.99 6.43
N MET A 468 -10.49 7.89 6.08
CA MET A 468 -9.09 7.86 5.67
C MET A 468 -8.89 8.04 4.17
N THR A 469 -9.92 7.80 3.34
CA THR A 469 -9.80 7.91 1.88
C THR A 469 -9.43 9.33 1.43
N GLU A 470 -10.16 10.37 1.85
CA GLU A 470 -9.88 11.74 1.39
C GLU A 470 -8.54 12.30 1.89
N PRO A 471 -8.17 12.16 3.18
CA PRO A 471 -6.85 12.57 3.64
C PRO A 471 -5.71 11.84 2.90
N MET A 472 -5.87 10.55 2.61
CA MET A 472 -4.87 9.79 1.84
C MET A 472 -4.74 10.29 0.41
N GLN A 473 -5.86 10.56 -0.28
CA GLN A 473 -5.84 11.13 -1.63
C GLN A 473 -5.08 12.47 -1.64
N LYS A 474 -5.36 13.35 -0.69
CA LYS A 474 -4.67 14.64 -0.52
C LYS A 474 -3.18 14.46 -0.26
N LEU A 475 -2.79 13.54 0.63
CA LEU A 475 -1.38 13.23 0.89
C LEU A 475 -0.69 12.71 -0.37
N CYS A 476 -1.31 11.78 -1.08
CA CYS A 476 -0.75 11.19 -2.28
C CYS A 476 -0.57 12.24 -3.39
N GLU A 477 -1.57 13.09 -3.62
CA GLU A 477 -1.47 14.21 -4.55
C GLU A 477 -0.34 15.18 -4.14
N TYR A 478 -0.29 15.53 -2.85
CA TYR A 478 0.71 16.45 -2.32
C TYR A 478 2.14 15.95 -2.53
N TYR A 479 2.41 14.66 -2.29
CA TYR A 479 3.71 14.02 -2.48
C TYR A 479 3.96 13.51 -3.92
N GLY A 480 2.96 13.55 -4.80
CA GLY A 480 3.06 12.98 -6.15
C GLY A 480 3.04 11.44 -6.19
N ILE A 481 2.51 10.80 -5.16
CA ILE A 481 2.36 9.34 -5.04
C ILE A 481 1.13 8.88 -5.85
N PRO A 482 1.20 7.77 -6.59
CA PRO A 482 0.02 7.19 -7.23
C PRO A 482 -0.94 6.62 -6.18
N PHE A 483 -2.21 7.03 -6.28
CA PHE A 483 -3.31 6.53 -5.46
C PHE A 483 -4.24 5.69 -6.33
N VAL A 484 -4.34 4.40 -6.03
CA VAL A 484 -5.22 3.45 -6.70
C VAL A 484 -6.46 3.23 -5.84
N ASP A 485 -7.60 3.77 -6.27
CA ASP A 485 -8.84 3.81 -5.48
C ASP A 485 -9.64 2.48 -5.56
N MET A 486 -9.09 1.44 -4.91
CA MET A 486 -9.75 0.14 -4.84
C MET A 486 -11.10 0.21 -4.11
N GLY A 487 -11.22 1.08 -3.10
CA GLY A 487 -12.48 1.31 -2.41
C GLY A 487 -13.58 1.89 -3.31
N GLN A 488 -13.26 2.78 -4.25
CA GLN A 488 -14.20 3.27 -5.27
C GLN A 488 -14.65 2.15 -6.19
N LEU A 489 -13.73 1.31 -6.65
CA LEU A 489 -14.07 0.15 -7.48
C LEU A 489 -15.08 -0.75 -6.75
N ILE A 490 -14.84 -1.10 -5.48
CA ILE A 490 -15.77 -1.93 -4.69
C ILE A 490 -17.13 -1.26 -4.58
N PHE A 491 -17.17 0.05 -4.30
CA PHE A 491 -18.41 0.81 -4.21
C PHE A 491 -19.22 0.74 -5.52
N ASP A 492 -18.57 0.89 -6.66
CA ASP A 492 -19.25 0.82 -7.96
C ASP A 492 -19.70 -0.61 -8.31
N LEU A 493 -18.91 -1.62 -7.94
CA LEU A 493 -19.27 -3.02 -8.11
C LEU A 493 -20.49 -3.45 -7.28
N LYS A 494 -20.88 -2.71 -6.22
CA LYS A 494 -22.13 -2.99 -5.50
C LYS A 494 -23.39 -2.88 -6.38
N LYS A 495 -23.29 -2.23 -7.54
CA LYS A 495 -24.39 -2.13 -8.51
C LYS A 495 -24.57 -3.42 -9.33
N THR A 496 -23.57 -4.30 -9.36
CA THR A 496 -23.54 -5.50 -10.24
C THR A 496 -23.15 -6.79 -9.51
N SER A 497 -22.79 -6.68 -8.23
CA SER A 497 -22.33 -7.79 -7.40
C SER A 497 -22.75 -7.58 -5.95
N ASN A 498 -23.04 -8.68 -5.27
CA ASN A 498 -23.24 -8.70 -3.83
C ASN A 498 -21.91 -8.37 -3.10
N TYR A 499 -21.94 -7.45 -2.13
CA TYR A 499 -20.77 -7.13 -1.31
C TYR A 499 -20.30 -8.35 -0.50
N PHE A 500 -21.23 -9.15 0.02
CA PHE A 500 -20.90 -10.38 0.75
C PHE A 500 -20.35 -11.48 -0.16
N ALA A 501 -20.40 -11.34 -1.48
CA ALA A 501 -19.61 -12.21 -2.36
C ALA A 501 -18.13 -11.79 -2.39
N MET A 502 -17.87 -10.48 -2.33
CA MET A 502 -16.51 -9.90 -2.32
C MET A 502 -15.82 -10.08 -0.97
N ALA A 503 -16.56 -9.87 0.12
CA ALA A 503 -16.09 -9.93 1.50
C ALA A 503 -17.18 -10.57 2.40
N PRO A 504 -17.34 -11.92 2.33
CA PRO A 504 -18.45 -12.64 2.97
C PRO A 504 -18.54 -12.45 4.47
N ASP A 505 -17.45 -12.60 5.23
CA ASP A 505 -17.50 -12.54 6.69
C ASP A 505 -16.39 -11.64 7.27
N GLY A 506 -16.80 -10.59 8.01
CA GLY A 506 -15.90 -9.70 8.74
C GLY A 506 -15.18 -8.64 7.90
N GLY A 507 -15.53 -8.49 6.62
CA GLY A 507 -15.00 -7.43 5.74
C GLY A 507 -13.66 -7.77 5.06
N HIS A 508 -13.09 -8.95 5.31
CA HIS A 508 -11.87 -9.40 4.64
C HIS A 508 -12.15 -9.84 3.19
N PRO A 509 -11.35 -9.39 2.21
CA PRO A 509 -11.49 -9.80 0.81
C PRO A 509 -11.21 -11.29 0.62
N ALA A 510 -12.08 -11.96 -0.14
CA ALA A 510 -11.83 -13.33 -0.60
C ALA A 510 -10.81 -13.37 -1.78
N ALA A 511 -10.46 -14.57 -2.25
CA ALA A 511 -9.44 -14.74 -3.30
C ALA A 511 -9.77 -14.00 -4.61
N GLY A 512 -11.02 -14.03 -5.07
CA GLY A 512 -11.50 -13.24 -6.20
C GLY A 512 -11.37 -11.73 -5.99
N SER A 513 -11.60 -11.24 -4.77
CA SER A 513 -11.42 -9.82 -4.42
C SER A 513 -9.95 -9.41 -4.36
N HIS A 514 -9.07 -10.28 -3.87
CA HIS A 514 -7.62 -10.07 -3.98
C HIS A 514 -7.14 -10.07 -5.43
N TYR A 515 -7.78 -10.83 -6.32
CA TYR A 515 -7.53 -10.74 -7.76
C TYR A 515 -7.93 -9.37 -8.32
N LEU A 516 -9.12 -8.87 -7.98
CA LEU A 516 -9.56 -7.52 -8.39
C LEU A 516 -8.60 -6.43 -7.88
N TRP A 517 -8.19 -6.51 -6.62
CA TRP A 517 -7.24 -5.57 -6.01
C TRP A 517 -5.88 -5.60 -6.71
N PHE A 518 -5.36 -6.80 -7.00
CA PHE A 518 -4.16 -6.97 -7.81
C PHE A 518 -4.31 -6.32 -9.19
N LYS A 519 -5.45 -6.50 -9.87
CA LYS A 519 -5.68 -5.92 -11.19
C LYS A 519 -5.65 -4.40 -11.20
N GLN A 520 -6.10 -3.74 -10.13
CA GLN A 520 -5.97 -2.30 -10.00
C GLN A 520 -4.51 -1.88 -9.75
N LEU A 521 -3.77 -2.60 -8.90
CA LEU A 521 -2.34 -2.36 -8.68
C LEU A 521 -1.49 -2.56 -9.94
N GLU A 522 -1.83 -3.56 -10.76
CA GLU A 522 -1.13 -3.88 -12.01
C GLU A 522 -1.05 -2.69 -12.97
N GLN A 523 -2.08 -1.83 -13.00
CA GLN A 523 -2.13 -0.65 -13.87
C GLN A 523 -0.98 0.32 -13.61
N VAL A 524 -0.46 0.37 -12.38
CA VAL A 524 0.69 1.22 -12.00
C VAL A 524 1.97 0.82 -12.75
N PHE A 525 2.05 -0.41 -13.25
CA PHE A 525 3.25 -0.95 -13.89
C PHE A 525 3.12 -1.07 -15.41
N GLU A 526 2.10 -0.45 -16.01
CA GLU A 526 1.86 -0.44 -17.46
C GLU A 526 2.63 0.68 -18.18
N ILE A 527 3.91 0.42 -18.49
CA ILE A 527 4.78 1.38 -19.22
C ILE A 527 4.88 1.05 -20.73
N PRO A 528 4.53 2.00 -21.63
CA PRO A 528 4.73 1.81 -23.06
C PRO A 528 6.21 1.83 -23.46
N TYR A 529 6.55 1.10 -24.53
CA TYR A 529 7.85 1.19 -25.21
C TYR A 529 8.04 2.57 -25.86
N SER A 530 9.19 3.23 -25.63
CA SER A 530 9.43 4.64 -25.96
C SER A 530 10.61 4.90 -26.92
N GLY A 531 11.21 3.88 -27.55
CA GLY A 531 12.37 4.04 -28.45
C GLY A 531 12.11 3.70 -29.93
N PRO A 532 12.96 4.13 -30.88
CA PRO A 532 13.03 3.53 -32.22
C PRO A 532 13.64 2.12 -32.16
N TYR A 533 13.30 1.27 -33.13
CA TYR A 533 13.67 -0.15 -33.24
C TYR A 533 15.16 -0.44 -33.58
N LEU A 534 16.06 0.51 -33.33
CA LEU A 534 17.47 0.42 -33.69
C LEU A 534 18.30 0.19 -32.43
N SER A 535 18.80 -1.04 -32.27
CA SER A 535 20.04 -1.52 -31.62
C SER A 535 20.83 -0.61 -30.66
N ALA A 536 20.17 0.25 -29.89
CA ALA A 536 20.80 1.02 -28.82
C ALA A 536 20.83 0.14 -27.56
N ILE A 537 21.73 -0.85 -27.61
CA ILE A 537 22.31 -1.46 -26.43
C ILE A 537 22.89 -0.29 -25.60
N ASN A 538 22.34 -0.08 -24.40
CA ASN A 538 22.86 0.81 -23.34
C ASN A 538 22.49 2.31 -23.30
N SER A 539 21.34 2.80 -23.79
CA SER A 539 20.87 4.13 -23.34
C SER A 539 19.82 4.01 -22.23
N ALA A 540 20.28 4.22 -20.99
CA ALA A 540 19.45 4.28 -19.78
C ALA A 540 18.56 5.55 -19.71
N ASP A 541 18.52 6.35 -20.78
CA ASP A 541 18.13 7.76 -20.76
C ASP A 541 16.78 8.07 -21.44
N TYR A 542 15.98 7.06 -21.80
CA TYR A 542 14.70 7.31 -22.49
C TYR A 542 13.51 6.53 -21.94
N ILE A 543 13.29 6.63 -20.63
CA ILE A 543 11.93 6.52 -20.08
C ILE A 543 11.28 7.90 -20.31
N PRO A 544 10.08 8.00 -20.93
CA PRO A 544 9.36 9.26 -21.02
C PRO A 544 9.32 9.88 -19.63
N SER A 545 9.87 11.08 -19.47
CA SER A 545 10.23 11.70 -18.18
C SER A 545 9.17 11.45 -17.11
N GLY A 546 9.38 10.43 -16.27
CA GLY A 546 8.46 10.19 -15.17
C GLY A 546 8.53 11.34 -14.18
N ILE A 547 7.42 11.60 -13.51
CA ILE A 547 7.29 12.63 -12.50
C ILE A 547 7.80 12.05 -11.19
N SER A 548 8.98 12.50 -10.75
CA SER A 548 9.52 12.08 -9.46
C SER A 548 8.59 12.53 -8.33
N GLN A 549 8.41 11.65 -7.35
CA GLN A 549 7.69 11.99 -6.12
C GLN A 549 8.44 13.09 -5.36
N LYS A 550 7.70 13.98 -4.68
CA LYS A 550 8.30 15.10 -3.94
C LYS A 550 9.07 14.54 -2.75
N GLN A 551 10.33 14.93 -2.64
CA GLN A 551 11.20 14.56 -1.53
C GLN A 551 11.05 15.58 -0.40
N LEU A 552 10.56 15.13 0.75
CA LEU A 552 10.45 15.93 1.98
C LEU A 552 9.88 17.37 1.76
N PRO A 553 8.73 17.55 1.07
CA PRO A 553 8.07 18.85 0.98
C PRO A 553 7.69 19.39 2.38
N VAL A 554 7.16 20.61 2.47
CA VAL A 554 6.60 21.12 3.74
C VAL A 554 5.57 20.13 4.28
N ARG A 555 5.51 19.93 5.60
CA ARG A 555 4.56 18.97 6.19
C ARG A 555 3.12 19.36 5.84
N MET A 556 2.32 18.39 5.40
CA MET A 556 0.89 18.57 5.20
C MET A 556 0.13 18.57 6.54
N ASN A 557 0.59 17.78 7.50
CA ASN A 557 0.04 17.69 8.85
C ASN A 557 1.07 18.09 9.92
N VAL A 558 0.67 18.96 10.85
CA VAL A 558 1.56 19.45 11.93
C VAL A 558 2.04 18.34 12.87
N PHE A 559 1.28 17.26 13.04
CA PHE A 559 1.65 16.11 13.88
C PHE A 559 2.59 15.13 13.16
N ALA A 560 2.78 15.24 11.84
CA ALA A 560 3.72 14.37 11.11
C ALA A 560 5.13 14.45 11.69
N ARG A 561 5.52 15.63 12.22
CA ARG A 561 6.83 15.84 12.88
C ARG A 561 7.08 14.89 14.05
N ASN A 562 6.02 14.43 14.73
CA ASN A 562 6.13 13.49 15.86
C ASN A 562 6.50 12.08 15.39
N TRP A 563 6.17 11.74 14.14
CA TRP A 563 6.33 10.40 13.56
C TRP A 563 7.61 10.22 12.74
N GLU A 564 8.28 11.32 12.43
CA GLU A 564 9.42 11.38 11.52
C GLU A 564 10.77 10.97 12.10
N GLY A 565 10.84 10.92 13.42
CA GLY A 565 12.07 10.69 14.17
C GLY A 565 12.53 9.23 14.23
N GLU A 566 13.56 8.99 15.03
CA GLU A 566 14.08 7.65 15.28
C GLU A 566 13.32 6.95 16.41
N MET A 567 13.12 5.64 16.27
CA MET A 567 12.48 4.85 17.31
C MET A 567 13.51 4.44 18.37
N VAL A 568 13.19 4.71 19.64
CA VAL A 568 13.96 4.25 20.81
C VAL A 568 13.09 3.36 21.67
N ARG A 569 13.56 2.14 21.93
CA ARG A 569 12.84 1.14 22.74
C ARG A 569 13.30 1.15 24.20
N PHE A 570 12.34 1.06 25.10
CA PHE A 570 12.52 0.82 26.53
C PHE A 570 11.83 -0.49 26.89
N GLU A 571 12.61 -1.51 27.24
CA GLU A 571 12.11 -2.84 27.64
C GLU A 571 11.61 -2.83 29.10
N LYS A 572 10.84 -3.84 29.51
CA LYS A 572 10.22 -3.97 30.85
C LYS A 572 11.15 -3.73 32.05
N ASP A 573 12.44 -4.06 31.91
CA ASP A 573 13.45 -3.94 32.97
C ASP A 573 14.17 -2.58 32.93
N SER A 574 13.76 -1.69 32.02
CA SER A 574 14.27 -0.33 31.93
C SER A 574 13.95 0.45 33.21
N PRO A 575 14.91 1.19 33.80
CA PRO A 575 14.66 2.04 34.95
C PRO A 575 13.69 3.20 34.65
N ARG A 576 13.37 3.42 33.36
CA ARG A 576 12.37 4.40 32.90
C ARG A 576 10.92 3.94 33.10
N ILE A 577 10.71 2.64 33.31
CA ILE A 577 9.39 2.08 33.55
C ILE A 577 9.18 2.01 35.07
N VAL A 578 8.38 2.96 35.58
CA VAL A 578 8.09 3.11 37.01
C VAL A 578 6.92 2.22 37.41
N ASP A 579 7.10 1.48 38.50
CA ASP A 579 6.15 0.50 39.03
C ASP A 579 5.65 -0.53 37.98
N GLY A 580 6.42 -0.75 36.91
CA GLY A 580 6.06 -1.63 35.81
C GLY A 580 4.88 -1.16 34.95
N ARG A 581 4.35 0.06 35.16
CA ARG A 581 3.08 0.51 34.52
C ARG A 581 3.06 1.96 34.05
N MET A 582 4.08 2.75 34.37
CA MET A 582 4.15 4.18 34.03
C MET A 582 5.50 4.53 33.39
N MET A 583 5.53 5.56 32.55
CA MET A 583 6.77 6.08 31.98
C MET A 583 6.60 7.53 31.50
N ILE A 584 7.63 8.36 31.69
CA ILE A 584 7.76 9.66 31.00
C ILE A 584 8.24 9.40 29.56
N LEU A 585 7.46 9.83 28.58
CA LEU A 585 7.77 9.67 27.16
C LEU A 585 8.96 10.53 26.71
N GLU A 586 9.73 10.04 25.74
CA GLU A 586 10.84 10.82 25.16
C GLU A 586 10.37 12.06 24.40
N ASP A 587 9.26 11.96 23.68
CA ASP A 587 8.68 13.01 22.83
C ASP A 587 7.17 12.70 22.68
N ALA A 588 6.57 13.05 21.55
CA ALA A 588 5.13 13.13 21.42
C ALA A 588 4.45 11.92 20.74
N ALA A 589 5.21 10.97 20.17
CA ALA A 589 4.66 9.75 19.59
C ALA A 589 5.31 8.48 20.14
N PHE A 590 4.49 7.45 20.33
CA PHE A 590 4.91 6.18 20.88
C PHE A 590 4.05 5.00 20.42
N ASN A 591 4.64 3.82 20.52
CA ASN A 591 3.95 2.52 20.52
C ASN A 591 4.29 1.83 21.84
N LEU A 592 3.36 1.10 22.45
CA LEU A 592 3.65 0.33 23.65
C LEU A 592 2.97 -1.03 23.67
N TRP A 593 3.61 -1.97 24.35
CA TRP A 593 3.13 -3.33 24.55
C TRP A 593 2.93 -3.57 26.03
N ALA A 594 1.80 -4.17 26.37
CA ALA A 594 1.50 -4.53 27.75
C ALA A 594 0.90 -5.94 27.84
N ASP A 595 1.25 -6.62 28.93
CA ASP A 595 0.62 -7.87 29.35
C ASP A 595 -0.42 -7.57 30.42
N ASN A 596 -1.59 -8.17 30.26
CA ASN A 596 -2.71 -8.08 31.18
C ASN A 596 -3.60 -9.33 31.10
N LYS A 597 -3.07 -10.47 30.62
CA LYS A 597 -3.83 -11.72 30.47
C LYS A 597 -5.08 -11.58 29.60
N GLN A 598 -5.03 -10.76 28.55
CA GLN A 598 -6.09 -10.58 27.53
C GLN A 598 -7.38 -9.89 28.04
N GLU A 599 -7.31 -9.13 29.13
CA GLU A 599 -8.41 -8.25 29.53
C GLU A 599 -8.42 -6.95 28.70
N MET A 600 -9.42 -6.08 28.86
CA MET A 600 -9.41 -4.76 28.22
C MET A 600 -8.58 -3.79 29.07
N MET A 601 -7.49 -3.24 28.52
CA MET A 601 -6.72 -2.17 29.15
C MET A 601 -7.29 -0.79 28.82
N ARG A 602 -6.99 0.16 29.71
CA ARG A 602 -7.10 1.59 29.46
C ARG A 602 -5.71 2.20 29.49
N LEU A 603 -5.52 3.25 28.71
CA LEU A 603 -4.34 4.08 28.78
C LEU A 603 -4.74 5.44 29.34
N LEU A 604 -3.99 5.91 30.32
CA LEU A 604 -4.02 7.31 30.74
C LEU A 604 -2.78 8.01 30.16
N ILE A 605 -2.98 9.22 29.64
CA ILE A 605 -1.91 10.15 29.32
C ILE A 605 -2.10 11.37 30.20
N ASP A 606 -1.08 11.73 30.98
CA ASP A 606 -1.12 12.84 31.94
C ASP A 606 -2.34 12.76 32.89
N GLY A 607 -2.65 11.53 33.33
CA GLY A 607 -3.78 11.23 34.22
C GLY A 607 -5.16 11.24 33.54
N GLN A 608 -5.23 11.52 32.24
CA GLN A 608 -6.49 11.55 31.49
C GLN A 608 -6.66 10.32 30.61
N PRO A 609 -7.86 9.69 30.57
CA PRO A 609 -8.12 8.56 29.68
C PRO A 609 -8.06 8.99 28.22
N VAL A 610 -7.45 8.14 27.38
CA VAL A 610 -7.36 8.39 25.94
C VAL A 610 -8.25 7.39 25.19
N GLU A 611 -9.24 7.92 24.47
CA GLU A 611 -10.23 7.10 23.75
C GLU A 611 -9.77 6.69 22.34
N ASN A 612 -8.63 7.19 21.86
CA ASN A 612 -8.13 6.99 20.49
C ASN A 612 -6.62 6.70 20.49
N ALA A 613 -6.21 5.59 21.12
CA ALA A 613 -4.81 5.21 21.22
C ALA A 613 -4.57 3.72 20.90
N GLY A 614 -5.28 3.14 19.93
CA GLY A 614 -5.25 1.70 19.65
C GLY A 614 -6.28 0.89 20.44
N HIS A 615 -6.21 -0.44 20.34
CA HIS A 615 -7.30 -1.33 20.76
C HIS A 615 -7.38 -1.65 22.26
N GLY A 616 -6.28 -1.59 23.01
CA GLY A 616 -6.21 -1.96 24.45
C GLY A 616 -6.59 -3.42 24.79
N ARG A 617 -7.09 -4.20 23.82
CA ARG A 617 -7.47 -5.62 23.95
C ARG A 617 -6.31 -6.56 23.65
N HIS A 618 -5.30 -6.09 22.93
CA HIS A 618 -4.16 -6.91 22.56
C HIS A 618 -3.15 -6.96 23.70
N SER A 619 -3.04 -8.15 24.28
CA SER A 619 -2.05 -8.47 25.30
C SER A 619 -0.80 -9.06 24.64
N PHE A 620 0.36 -8.54 24.98
CA PHE A 620 1.63 -8.97 24.43
C PHE A 620 2.59 -9.31 25.55
N THR A 621 3.16 -10.51 25.52
CA THR A 621 4.26 -10.92 26.40
C THR A 621 5.63 -10.66 25.76
N VAL A 622 5.65 -10.40 24.44
CA VAL A 622 6.82 -10.04 23.63
C VAL A 622 6.39 -8.96 22.62
N PRO A 623 7.20 -7.92 22.38
CA PRO A 623 6.88 -6.90 21.39
C PRO A 623 6.76 -7.47 19.96
N ASN A 624 5.67 -7.14 19.27
CA ASN A 624 5.53 -7.37 17.83
C ASN A 624 5.82 -6.07 17.09
N LEU A 625 6.84 -6.05 16.22
CA LEU A 625 7.27 -4.81 15.53
C LEU A 625 6.22 -4.20 14.58
N ARG A 626 5.12 -4.92 14.30
CA ARG A 626 4.07 -4.48 13.38
C ARG A 626 2.79 -4.02 14.08
N ASN A 627 2.60 -4.37 15.36
CA ASN A 627 1.33 -4.16 16.09
C ASN A 627 1.62 -3.99 17.57
N SER A 628 0.88 -3.15 18.27
CA SER A 628 1.08 -2.77 19.66
C SER A 628 -0.21 -2.89 20.49
N THR A 629 -0.11 -2.73 21.80
CA THR A 629 -1.31 -2.61 22.65
C THR A 629 -1.94 -1.22 22.49
N PHE A 630 -1.10 -0.19 22.53
CA PHE A 630 -1.50 1.20 22.33
C PHE A 630 -0.49 1.93 21.46
N VAL A 631 -1.01 2.86 20.67
CA VAL A 631 -0.26 3.72 19.77
C VAL A 631 -0.87 5.12 19.78
N HIS A 632 -0.04 6.14 19.92
CA HIS A 632 -0.51 7.52 19.93
C HIS A 632 0.62 8.50 19.60
N GLY A 633 0.28 9.62 18.96
CA GLY A 633 1.26 10.61 18.51
C GLY A 633 0.72 12.02 18.29
N ARG A 634 -0.51 12.30 18.76
CA ARG A 634 -1.16 13.62 18.77
C ARG A 634 -0.82 14.45 20.03
N LEU A 635 0.30 14.16 20.69
CA LEU A 635 0.75 14.91 21.85
C LEU A 635 1.49 16.20 21.47
N ALA A 636 1.56 17.13 22.42
CA ALA A 636 2.28 18.39 22.25
C ALA A 636 3.79 18.11 22.27
N ARG A 637 4.49 18.43 21.18
CA ARG A 637 5.94 18.24 21.11
C ARG A 637 6.64 19.17 22.11
N GLY A 638 7.66 18.66 22.78
CA GLY A 638 8.45 19.41 23.76
C GLY A 638 7.84 19.50 25.16
N ASP A 639 6.58 19.10 25.35
CA ASP A 639 5.98 18.99 26.68
C ASP A 639 6.30 17.63 27.32
N ARG A 640 6.21 17.55 28.66
CA ARG A 640 6.27 16.28 29.38
C ARG A 640 4.94 15.56 29.19
N HIS A 641 5.00 14.30 28.80
CA HIS A 641 3.86 13.40 28.77
C HIS A 641 4.17 12.12 29.53
N ILE A 642 3.24 11.71 30.39
CA ILE A 642 3.33 10.47 31.17
C ILE A 642 2.26 9.51 30.69
N ILE A 643 2.67 8.30 30.34
CA ILE A 643 1.75 7.20 30.10
C ILE A 643 1.56 6.40 31.39
N GLU A 644 0.33 5.93 31.61
CA GLU A 644 -0.01 5.06 32.74
C GLU A 644 -1.05 4.01 32.32
N ILE A 645 -0.81 2.76 32.69
CA ILE A 645 -1.84 1.72 32.70
C ILE A 645 -2.41 1.63 34.12
N PRO A 646 -3.69 2.01 34.34
CA PRO A 646 -4.26 2.09 35.68
C PRO A 646 -4.56 0.72 36.28
N ASN A 647 -4.63 -0.33 35.45
CA ASN A 647 -4.80 -1.70 35.93
C ASN A 647 -3.53 -2.16 36.66
N SER A 648 -3.62 -2.33 37.98
CA SER A 648 -2.50 -2.72 38.84
C SER A 648 -1.93 -4.12 38.56
N SER A 649 -2.65 -4.97 37.82
CA SER A 649 -2.18 -6.28 37.37
C SER A 649 -1.48 -6.25 36.01
N ALA A 650 -1.66 -5.18 35.24
CA ALA A 650 -1.03 -5.02 33.93
C ALA A 650 0.42 -4.58 34.06
N ARG A 651 1.27 -4.99 33.12
CA ARG A 651 2.68 -4.61 33.07
C ARG A 651 3.06 -4.15 31.67
N LEU A 652 3.77 -3.03 31.59
CA LEU A 652 4.44 -2.60 30.37
C LEU A 652 5.55 -3.61 30.05
N ILE A 653 5.50 -4.16 28.85
CA ILE A 653 6.53 -5.07 28.31
C ILE A 653 7.59 -4.29 27.56
N ALA A 654 7.16 -3.32 26.75
CA ALA A 654 8.06 -2.37 26.11
C ALA A 654 7.31 -1.08 25.74
N VAL A 655 8.06 0.00 25.63
CA VAL A 655 7.60 1.29 25.11
C VAL A 655 8.59 1.76 24.06
N ASP A 656 8.11 1.98 22.85
CA ASP A 656 8.84 2.58 21.75
C ASP A 656 8.45 4.07 21.68
N CYS A 657 9.42 4.97 21.81
CA CYS A 657 9.19 6.41 21.63
C CYS A 657 9.87 6.90 20.34
N LYS A 658 9.16 7.72 19.56
CA LYS A 658 9.73 8.46 18.43
C LYS A 658 10.45 9.70 18.93
N VAL A 659 11.78 9.66 18.92
CA VAL A 659 12.63 10.79 19.29
C VAL A 659 12.73 11.76 18.12
N GLY A 660 12.40 13.02 18.38
CA GLY A 660 12.42 14.09 17.39
C GLY A 660 13.75 14.21 16.66
N LEU A 661 13.70 14.59 15.39
CA LEU A 661 14.88 14.72 14.53
C LEU A 661 15.93 15.65 15.13
N ASN A 662 17.19 15.21 15.06
CA ASN A 662 18.35 15.98 15.48
C ASN A 662 18.22 16.60 16.88
N ARG A 663 17.42 15.97 17.76
CA ARG A 663 17.22 16.44 19.13
C ARG A 663 18.55 16.41 19.87
N ARG A 664 18.94 17.54 20.45
CA ARG A 664 20.15 17.70 21.26
C ARG A 664 19.77 18.16 22.65
N PHE A 665 20.40 17.58 23.65
CA PHE A 665 20.26 18.02 25.04
C PHE A 665 21.42 18.94 25.42
N TYR A 666 21.11 20.03 26.09
CA TYR A 666 22.05 20.97 26.68
C TYR A 666 21.84 20.94 28.20
N GLY A 667 22.51 19.99 28.85
CA GLY A 667 22.50 19.77 30.30
C GLY A 667 23.43 20.73 31.05
N VAL A 668 23.75 20.41 32.29
CA VAL A 668 24.56 21.28 33.17
C VAL A 668 26.00 21.40 32.66
N ASP A 669 26.51 20.33 32.03
CA ASP A 669 27.86 20.25 31.48
C ASP A 669 28.02 20.96 30.12
N ALA A 670 26.92 21.41 29.52
CA ALA A 670 26.92 22.01 28.19
C ALA A 670 27.71 23.33 28.20
N LYS A 671 28.61 23.48 27.22
CA LYS A 671 29.37 24.72 27.05
C LYS A 671 28.44 25.85 26.61
N GLY A 672 28.55 27.01 27.26
CA GLY A 672 27.87 28.24 26.84
C GLY A 672 26.82 28.78 27.80
N TRP A 673 26.53 28.06 28.89
CA TRP A 673 25.73 28.61 29.99
C TRP A 673 26.37 29.86 30.59
N GLN A 674 25.55 30.88 30.87
CA GLN A 674 25.92 32.15 31.48
C GLN A 674 24.95 32.47 32.63
N GLY A 675 25.44 33.03 33.73
CA GLY A 675 24.61 33.39 34.88
C GLY A 675 25.19 32.95 36.22
N ALA A 676 24.50 33.30 37.31
CA ALA A 676 24.82 32.83 38.65
C ALA A 676 23.83 31.73 39.03
N SER A 677 24.34 30.52 39.26
CA SER A 677 23.54 29.39 39.74
C SER A 677 24.44 28.41 40.48
N THR A 678 23.88 27.70 41.45
CA THR A 678 24.59 26.60 42.12
C THR A 678 24.19 25.30 41.45
N VAL A 679 25.13 24.42 41.12
CA VAL A 679 24.80 23.08 40.61
C VAL A 679 24.56 22.14 41.79
N GLN A 680 23.48 21.36 41.72
CA GLN A 680 23.17 20.32 42.70
C GLN A 680 22.97 18.98 42.02
N GLU A 681 23.43 17.91 42.67
CA GLU A 681 23.11 16.54 42.27
C GLU A 681 21.71 16.18 42.72
N PHE A 682 21.00 15.39 41.91
CA PHE A 682 19.72 14.79 42.27
C PHE A 682 19.62 13.37 41.69
N GLN A 683 18.87 12.52 42.35
CA GLN A 683 18.56 11.19 41.84
C GLN A 683 17.26 11.21 41.06
N SER A 684 17.33 10.97 39.76
CA SER A 684 16.13 10.82 38.93
C SER A 684 15.31 9.60 39.38
N LYS A 685 14.04 9.82 39.73
CA LYS A 685 13.14 8.74 40.19
C LYS A 685 12.35 8.09 39.06
N TRP A 686 12.17 8.79 37.95
CA TRP A 686 11.43 8.33 36.77
C TRP A 686 12.35 8.10 35.54
N GLY A 687 13.64 8.35 35.72
CA GLY A 687 14.73 8.17 34.77
C GLY A 687 14.76 9.25 33.66
N ALA A 688 15.87 9.23 32.90
CA ALA A 688 16.37 10.17 31.88
C ALA A 688 15.35 10.63 30.78
N PRO A 689 15.66 11.30 29.65
CA PRO A 689 16.96 11.64 29.07
C PRO A 689 17.74 12.71 29.87
N TYR A 690 17.26 13.04 31.06
CA TYR A 690 17.83 14.00 31.99
C TYR A 690 19.07 13.47 32.73
N GLU A 691 20.04 14.37 32.96
CA GLU A 691 21.23 14.13 33.79
C GLU A 691 20.89 14.08 35.29
N GLU A 692 21.86 13.67 36.12
CA GLU A 692 21.74 13.63 37.59
C GLU A 692 22.12 14.98 38.25
N GLN A 693 22.15 16.06 37.47
CA GLN A 693 22.53 17.40 37.92
C GLN A 693 21.51 18.45 37.46
N ALA A 694 21.27 19.45 38.31
CA ALA A 694 20.41 20.58 37.99
C ALA A 694 21.01 21.88 38.53
N PHE A 695 20.75 22.99 37.83
CA PHE A 695 21.00 24.33 38.32
C PHE A 695 19.92 24.72 39.34
N GLN A 696 20.34 25.08 40.55
CA GLN A 696 19.50 25.72 41.55
C GLN A 696 19.54 27.23 41.33
N LEU A 697 18.42 27.80 40.92
CA LEU A 697 18.21 29.24 40.76
C LEU A 697 17.45 29.79 41.96
N GLN A 698 18.04 30.76 42.67
CA GLN A 698 17.36 31.53 43.70
C GLN A 698 16.45 32.60 43.06
N PRO A 699 15.42 33.09 43.78
CA PRO A 699 14.56 34.16 43.26
C PRO A 699 15.36 35.36 42.75
N GLY A 700 15.15 35.73 41.48
CA GLY A 700 15.89 36.82 40.82
C GLY A 700 17.17 36.40 40.10
N GLU A 701 17.69 35.20 40.34
CA GLU A 701 18.81 34.65 39.57
C GLU A 701 18.36 34.22 38.18
N THR A 702 19.27 34.35 37.23
CA THR A 702 19.03 34.06 35.82
C THR A 702 20.13 33.19 35.23
N LEU A 703 19.73 32.32 34.32
CA LEU A 703 20.60 31.42 33.59
C LEU A 703 20.29 31.52 32.10
N GLU A 704 21.33 31.60 31.27
CA GLU A 704 21.19 31.83 29.84
C GLU A 704 22.07 30.90 28.99
N ILE A 705 21.55 30.47 27.85
CA ILE A 705 22.29 29.70 26.85
C ILE A 705 21.82 30.07 25.45
N ASP A 706 22.72 29.99 24.47
CA ASP A 706 22.35 30.05 23.07
C ASP A 706 22.18 28.63 22.50
N VAL A 707 21.04 28.35 21.86
CA VAL A 707 20.74 27.05 21.25
C VAL A 707 20.34 27.26 19.79
N GLU A 708 20.94 26.48 18.89
CA GLU A 708 20.50 26.43 17.48
C GLU A 708 19.37 25.42 17.32
N ALA A 709 18.17 25.87 16.94
CA ALA A 709 16.97 25.05 16.84
C ALA A 709 15.85 25.72 16.03
N ASP A 710 14.80 24.96 15.69
CA ASP A 710 13.47 25.48 15.28
C ASP A 710 12.37 25.21 16.32
N GLU A 711 12.67 24.36 17.31
CA GLU A 711 11.82 24.08 18.47
C GLU A 711 12.72 23.87 19.70
N LEU A 712 12.23 24.27 20.87
CA LEU A 712 12.92 24.10 22.15
C LEU A 712 12.03 23.36 23.13
N SER A 713 12.65 22.68 24.11
CA SER A 713 11.95 22.19 25.30
C SER A 713 12.81 22.44 26.53
N ILE A 714 12.31 23.24 27.46
CA ILE A 714 13.05 23.60 28.68
C ILE A 714 12.65 22.62 29.76
N VAL A 715 13.64 22.13 30.50
CA VAL A 715 13.51 21.03 31.44
C VAL A 715 13.83 21.50 32.86
N TRP A 716 12.98 21.13 33.82
CA TRP A 716 13.16 21.40 35.24
C TRP A 716 12.73 20.20 36.10
N LEU A 717 13.01 20.28 37.39
CA LEU A 717 12.57 19.31 38.39
C LEU A 717 11.48 19.94 39.27
N ASP A 718 10.28 19.34 39.31
CA ASP A 718 9.22 19.81 40.19
C ASP A 718 9.65 19.65 41.67
N ASP A 719 9.19 20.55 42.54
CA ASP A 719 9.42 20.50 43.99
C ASP A 719 8.21 21.06 44.76
N SER A 720 7.85 20.44 45.88
CA SER A 720 6.75 20.93 46.73
C SER A 720 6.91 22.39 47.21
N ALA A 721 8.15 22.85 47.35
CA ALA A 721 8.50 24.23 47.71
C ALA A 721 9.03 25.03 46.49
N GLY A 722 8.83 24.54 45.27
CA GLY A 722 9.33 25.16 44.05
C GLY A 722 8.66 26.49 43.71
N GLY A 723 9.45 27.42 43.19
CA GLY A 723 8.97 28.71 42.69
C GLY A 723 8.35 28.63 41.30
N THR A 724 8.34 29.77 40.62
CA THR A 724 7.90 29.90 39.23
C THR A 724 9.11 30.01 38.30
N LEU A 725 9.17 29.15 37.29
CA LEU A 725 10.14 29.24 36.21
C LEU A 725 9.61 30.17 35.11
N VAL A 726 10.35 31.23 34.84
CA VAL A 726 10.08 32.18 33.75
C VAL A 726 11.06 31.90 32.61
N ALA A 727 10.53 31.63 31.42
CA ALA A 727 11.30 31.35 30.22
C ALA A 727 11.13 32.47 29.19
N GLU A 728 12.25 33.06 28.77
CA GLU A 728 12.35 34.02 27.70
C GLU A 728 13.16 33.45 26.54
N VAL A 729 12.72 33.69 25.31
CA VAL A 729 13.44 33.34 24.08
C VAL A 729 13.60 34.60 23.25
N ASP A 730 14.83 34.94 22.89
CA ASP A 730 15.20 36.15 22.15
C ASP A 730 14.64 37.46 22.78
N GLY A 731 14.69 37.52 24.12
CA GLY A 731 14.21 38.67 24.91
C GLY A 731 12.69 38.80 24.98
N LYS A 732 11.92 37.80 24.52
CA LYS A 732 10.46 37.75 24.63
C LYS A 732 10.06 36.67 25.61
N LEU A 733 9.11 36.98 26.48
CA LEU A 733 8.48 35.99 27.36
C LEU A 733 7.83 34.89 26.52
N ALA A 734 8.33 33.66 26.65
CA ALA A 734 7.75 32.50 26.01
C ALA A 734 6.62 31.92 26.88
N TRP A 735 6.89 31.70 28.17
CA TRP A 735 5.91 31.28 29.16
C TRP A 735 6.44 31.43 30.60
N SER A 736 5.54 31.27 31.56
CA SER A 736 5.82 31.24 32.99
C SER A 736 5.03 30.10 33.63
N GLN A 737 5.68 29.25 34.43
CA GLN A 737 5.11 28.00 34.94
C GLN A 737 5.53 27.76 36.40
N PRO A 738 4.57 27.52 37.32
CA PRO A 738 4.88 27.04 38.66
C PRO A 738 5.54 25.66 38.60
N THR A 739 6.59 25.47 39.41
CA THR A 739 7.37 24.21 39.50
C THR A 739 7.01 23.38 40.71
N ASN A 740 5.91 23.73 41.39
CA ASN A 740 5.35 23.00 42.53
C ASN A 740 4.05 22.28 42.18
N GLN A 741 3.84 21.97 40.91
CA GLN A 741 2.67 21.23 40.44
C GLN A 741 3.04 19.74 40.31
N PRO A 742 2.58 18.87 41.22
CA PRO A 742 2.90 17.46 41.12
C PRO A 742 2.06 16.77 40.05
N PHE A 743 2.53 15.61 39.59
CA PHE A 743 1.72 14.62 38.90
C PHE A 743 1.04 13.71 39.93
N THR A 744 -0.27 13.51 39.81
CA THR A 744 -1.01 12.53 40.61
C THR A 744 -1.35 11.33 39.75
N ASP A 745 -0.89 10.14 40.15
CA ASP A 745 -1.14 8.91 39.41
C ASP A 745 -2.52 8.30 39.70
N SER A 746 -2.89 7.23 38.99
CA SER A 746 -4.18 6.56 39.16
C SER A 746 -4.38 5.87 40.51
N GLN A 747 -3.40 5.93 41.41
CA GLN A 747 -3.44 5.42 42.79
C GLN A 747 -3.42 6.56 43.81
N ASP A 748 -3.71 7.79 43.39
CA ASP A 748 -3.70 9.01 44.20
C ASP A 748 -2.34 9.33 44.82
N ARG A 749 -1.23 8.79 44.28
CA ARG A 749 0.12 9.10 44.75
C ARG A 749 0.61 10.36 44.03
N THR A 750 1.15 11.29 44.81
CA THR A 750 1.67 12.57 44.34
C THR A 750 3.17 12.49 44.07
N HIS A 751 3.57 12.90 42.87
CA HIS A 751 4.94 12.82 42.37
C HIS A 751 5.44 14.21 41.95
N PHE A 752 6.51 14.68 42.59
CA PHE A 752 7.30 15.84 42.15
C PHE A 752 8.51 15.30 41.39
N ILE A 753 8.49 15.45 40.06
CA ILE A 753 9.33 14.71 39.12
C ILE A 753 9.85 15.64 38.03
N GLU A 754 10.69 15.09 37.16
CA GLU A 754 11.21 15.79 36.00
C GLU A 754 10.06 16.24 35.09
N ASN A 755 10.17 17.46 34.58
CA ASN A 755 9.15 18.11 33.80
C ASN A 755 9.77 18.97 32.71
N ARG A 756 9.01 19.22 31.65
CA ARG A 756 9.47 20.02 30.52
C ARG A 756 8.32 20.66 29.77
N ARG A 757 8.61 21.77 29.09
CA ARG A 757 7.64 22.51 28.28
C ARG A 757 8.27 23.07 27.02
N GLY A 758 7.54 22.91 25.92
CA GLY A 758 7.97 23.30 24.58
C GLY A 758 7.87 24.81 24.31
N VAL A 759 8.78 25.31 23.47
CA VAL A 759 8.63 26.57 22.73
C VAL A 759 8.72 26.21 21.25
N LEU A 760 7.60 26.28 20.54
CA LEU A 760 7.44 25.75 19.18
C LEU A 760 7.29 26.86 18.16
N GLY A 761 7.54 26.54 16.88
CA GLY A 761 7.31 27.46 15.76
C GLY A 761 8.32 28.59 15.66
N LEU A 762 9.55 28.36 16.15
CA LEU A 762 10.64 29.29 15.98
C LEU A 762 11.18 29.17 14.54
N PRO A 763 11.61 30.27 13.90
CA PRO A 763 12.39 30.15 12.67
C PRO A 763 13.70 29.46 12.99
N PHE A 764 14.14 28.49 12.18
CA PHE A 764 15.41 27.81 12.44
C PHE A 764 16.56 28.83 12.56
N GLY A 765 17.25 28.81 13.69
CA GLY A 765 18.36 29.69 13.94
C GLY A 765 18.91 29.57 15.36
N LYS A 766 19.86 30.44 15.68
CA LYS A 766 20.45 30.53 17.01
C LYS A 766 19.54 31.41 17.89
N HIS A 767 18.96 30.81 18.92
CA HIS A 767 18.06 31.46 19.87
C HIS A 767 18.72 31.62 21.23
N ARG A 768 18.58 32.81 21.83
CA ARG A 768 19.04 33.06 23.20
C ARG A 768 17.92 32.74 24.17
N ILE A 769 18.16 31.78 25.05
CA ILE A 769 17.22 31.31 26.06
C ILE A 769 17.64 31.90 27.39
N ARG A 770 16.71 32.55 28.09
CA ARG A 770 16.92 33.11 29.43
C ARG A 770 15.88 32.53 30.38
N LEU A 771 16.37 31.92 31.44
CA LEU A 771 15.58 31.24 32.47
C LEU A 771 15.74 31.98 33.79
N GLN A 772 14.65 32.22 34.50
CA GLN A 772 14.65 32.96 35.77
C GLN A 772 13.72 32.31 36.80
N ALA A 773 14.17 32.25 38.06
CA ALA A 773 13.32 31.86 39.17
C ALA A 773 12.59 33.09 39.76
N ALA A 774 11.30 32.94 40.03
CA ALA A 774 10.47 33.95 40.67
C ALA A 774 9.71 33.40 41.89
N GLY A 775 9.62 34.21 42.94
CA GLY A 775 8.98 33.85 44.22
C GLY A 775 9.88 32.98 45.09
N GLU A 776 10.02 31.71 44.74
CA GLU A 776 10.86 30.72 45.41
C GLU A 776 11.91 30.14 44.45
N SER A 777 12.81 29.31 44.96
CA SER A 777 13.87 28.71 44.15
C SER A 777 13.36 27.67 43.14
N VAL A 778 14.07 27.51 42.03
CA VAL A 778 13.73 26.57 40.94
C VAL A 778 14.94 25.73 40.56
N ARG A 779 14.72 24.46 40.20
CA ARG A 779 15.75 23.53 39.70
C ARG A 779 15.62 23.32 38.21
N VAL A 780 16.53 23.88 37.43
CA VAL A 780 16.58 23.73 35.96
C VAL A 780 17.56 22.62 35.60
N ILE A 781 17.12 21.64 34.82
CA ILE A 781 17.96 20.52 34.38
C ILE A 781 18.69 20.90 33.09
N GLY A 782 18.00 21.52 32.13
CA GLY A 782 18.60 21.88 30.85
C GLY A 782 17.58 22.21 29.78
N VAL A 783 18.03 22.15 28.52
CA VAL A 783 17.19 22.45 27.35
C VAL A 783 17.39 21.41 26.26
N PHE A 784 16.32 20.97 25.61
CA PHE A 784 16.39 20.33 24.31
C PHE A 784 16.25 21.34 23.19
N GLY A 785 17.13 21.25 22.20
CA GLY A 785 16.95 21.88 20.89
C GLY A 785 16.62 20.82 19.84
N TYR A 786 15.72 21.15 18.92
CA TYR A 786 15.36 20.29 17.79
C TYR A 786 15.71 20.99 16.46
N ASP A 787 16.02 20.19 15.44
CA ASP A 787 16.13 20.65 14.05
C ASP A 787 15.18 19.81 13.19
N GLY A 788 13.99 20.36 12.96
CA GLY A 788 12.90 19.75 12.24
C GLY A 788 12.90 19.96 10.72
N ARG A 789 13.99 20.47 10.13
CA ARG A 789 14.08 20.74 8.68
C ARG A 789 14.00 19.49 7.79
#